data_AF-A0A8T1WES6-F1
#
_entry.id   AF-A0A8T1WES6-F1
#
_cell.length_a   1.000
_cell.length_b   1.000
_cell.length_c   1.000
_cell.angle_alpha   90.00
_cell.angle_beta   90.00
_cell.angle_gamma   90.00
#
_symmetry.space_group_name_H-M   'P 1'
#
loop_
_entity.id
_entity.type
_entity.pdbx_description
1 polymer ?
#
loop_
_entity_poly.entity_id
_entity_poly.type
_entity_poly.pdbx_seq_one_letter_code
_entity_poly.pdbx_strand_id
1 'polypeptide(L)'
;MGLLKRHALLGTIVFLAAVHTVQAAAFELEATVLYDAKSVCLDTSSAPVYVTAIPASACTASSACVQTSTGTFPATICSVTDGTGNGDFIQTTLPYLFGSSPYVVLERYAVAKSCATGVAKISVYLADGKCHKTDSGSYIATRKTDGSSMVKVFEDSACATTTGTTVLTVTAAQATGNSCASDGNGIVDAKVYGSGETATPLYLSSTMNYDSYMGGCKSPVVATMVATSVVAANTCADTTVCAGTVDPFTRTSCSSTLTYKDDMAATFGSSPYVIVEKYTAGYSCDATKLAGITTYLADNKCHRTGSSAGYTATRAADGSAVIRTYTDAHCASGKVILLSVTAVQAAGNSCRAGADGILDTKVFGVGGDTPLYFSSAVSYDTNTYNCKPPGVPTQLMASVVPVDGCTPTTACSGTAAPFTGTLCSSGLTFTDDVAAAFGSNPYVIVETYPTGMNCAVAALSSTTTYLADGKCHKTGASMSYRVTRMVDGSAVIKRYTDTGCEAGGLISEVTAVQVSDNLCSTDPNDNHDTKVYGSGETPLYLKSLVGYETTTGACEPPVVPIQVSTSVTMPDTCVATTSCSGSGPLYFRSTCSTTSTYKTDLAVMFEENTYIIVERYTSGKSCNSRELTSITTFLADGKCHETGTATSYNATRNWDGASTITLFTDSMCATGASTLAVTAAQAAGNSCATGATGIIDAKVYGNGGIQQHFSTIATYDTSVGGCKAPMIPTQLFTTIVAEGACMASSSCVGTASPYNGTLCSSTSNYQKEVAAVLGAHPHVIVEKYAAGKSCEMAELSDIRTFIADTKCHRASSTTSFRAIRKADGSSTIMTYANSGSCSRGPETFAATTAQARRNSCKQGATGVVDTKLYGGGATPLFLSVTAIYATTAYDCSDWAQPVQWVATTLSVDACVPSVGCRYSGASSYTRTVCSNTRTYEEDMTVAFNWTDLVTVESYIPGKDCAQSALASVVTYLVDGWCHASSSTASFRATNTMEGSARIDIYTSSSSCGYESSTLAVTADQVNGNECVSTGFADIKVYSRSS
;
A
#
# COMPACT_ATOMS: atom_id res chain seq x y z
N MET A 1 42.83 -40.62 -11.67
CA MET A 1 44.09 -41.27 -12.11
C MET A 1 44.97 -41.37 -10.88
N GLY A 2 44.99 -42.48 -10.14
CA GLY A 2 45.91 -43.63 -10.32
C GLY A 2 47.21 -43.37 -9.55
N LEU A 3 47.81 -44.23 -8.73
CA LEU A 3 47.59 -45.63 -8.37
C LEU A 3 48.44 -45.92 -7.10
N LEU A 4 48.07 -46.98 -6.38
CA LEU A 4 48.68 -47.60 -5.20
C LEU A 4 50.21 -47.80 -5.19
N LYS A 5 50.80 -47.87 -3.97
CA LYS A 5 51.59 -49.03 -3.52
C LYS A 5 51.57 -49.22 -1.99
N ARG A 6 51.22 -50.46 -1.59
CA ARG A 6 51.20 -51.05 -0.23
C ARG A 6 52.48 -51.84 0.08
N HIS A 7 52.75 -52.04 1.38
CA HIS A 7 53.22 -53.24 2.14
C HIS A 7 54.35 -52.88 3.11
N ALA A 8 54.19 -52.96 4.45
CA ALA A 8 54.08 -54.12 5.38
C ALA A 8 55.37 -54.17 6.25
N LEU A 9 55.30 -53.75 7.52
CA LEU A 9 55.24 -54.58 8.74
C LEU A 9 56.48 -55.47 8.98
N LEU A 10 57.33 -55.12 9.96
CA LEU A 10 57.91 -56.06 10.94
C LEU A 10 58.53 -55.28 12.11
N GLY A 11 58.23 -55.72 13.33
CA GLY A 11 58.56 -55.02 14.57
C GLY A 11 60.03 -55.12 14.99
N THR A 12 60.43 -54.15 15.81
CA THR A 12 61.55 -54.32 16.74
C THR A 12 61.19 -53.58 18.02
N ILE A 13 60.91 -54.36 19.06
CA ILE A 13 60.82 -53.91 20.44
C ILE A 13 62.25 -53.53 20.85
N VAL A 14 62.50 -52.25 21.06
CA VAL A 14 63.67 -51.77 21.80
C VAL A 14 63.16 -51.06 23.03
N PHE A 15 63.46 -51.66 24.18
CA PHE A 15 63.36 -51.06 25.50
C PHE A 15 64.08 -49.70 25.49
N LEU A 16 63.33 -48.59 25.52
CA LEU A 16 63.86 -47.33 26.01
C LEU A 16 63.33 -47.17 27.43
N ALA A 17 64.27 -47.27 28.37
CA ALA A 17 64.04 -47.14 29.78
C ALA A 17 63.14 -45.94 30.07
N ALA A 18 61.98 -46.21 30.69
CA ALA A 18 61.33 -45.23 31.51
C ALA A 18 62.32 -44.87 32.62
N VAL A 19 63.17 -43.87 32.37
CA VAL A 19 63.75 -43.11 33.46
C VAL A 19 62.54 -42.49 34.12
N HIS A 20 62.07 -43.13 35.19
CA HIS A 20 61.38 -42.44 36.25
C HIS A 20 62.33 -41.33 36.68
N THR A 21 62.24 -40.17 36.03
CA THR A 21 62.63 -38.93 36.66
C THR A 21 61.67 -38.84 37.83
N VAL A 22 62.18 -39.18 39.01
CA VAL A 22 61.59 -38.87 40.30
C VAL A 22 61.01 -37.46 40.14
N GLN A 23 59.68 -37.38 40.14
CA GLN A 23 58.96 -36.14 40.05
C GLN A 23 59.44 -35.32 41.25
N ALA A 24 60.32 -34.35 40.98
CA ALA A 24 60.67 -33.34 41.97
C ALA A 24 59.34 -32.81 42.49
N ALA A 25 59.19 -32.76 43.81
CA ALA A 25 57.95 -32.34 44.46
C ALA A 25 57.36 -31.14 43.70
N ALA A 26 56.10 -31.23 43.27
CA ALA A 26 55.44 -30.16 42.55
C ALA A 26 55.51 -28.91 43.44
N PHE A 27 56.36 -27.95 43.06
CA PHE A 27 56.40 -26.64 43.66
C PHE A 27 55.35 -25.79 42.97
N GLU A 28 54.57 -25.05 43.76
CA GLU A 28 53.61 -24.09 43.22
C GLU A 28 54.39 -22.89 42.68
N LEU A 29 53.99 -22.38 41.52
CA LEU A 29 54.43 -21.06 41.06
C LEU A 29 53.47 -20.01 41.61
N GLU A 30 54.02 -19.07 42.36
CA GLU A 30 53.34 -17.83 42.70
C GLU A 30 53.66 -16.79 41.62
N ALA A 31 52.65 -16.44 40.81
CA ALA A 31 52.78 -15.48 39.73
C ALA A 31 52.15 -14.14 40.11
N THR A 32 52.95 -13.10 40.23
CA THR A 32 52.49 -11.71 40.30
C THR A 32 52.26 -11.18 38.89
N VAL A 33 51.01 -10.86 38.57
CA VAL A 33 50.54 -10.28 37.32
C VAL A 33 50.29 -8.80 37.52
N LEU A 34 50.87 -7.96 36.67
CA LEU A 34 50.84 -6.52 36.78
C LEU A 34 50.00 -5.90 35.66
N TYR A 35 49.10 -5.00 36.03
CA TYR A 35 48.28 -4.22 35.12
C TYR A 35 48.55 -2.72 35.29
N ASP A 36 48.34 -1.96 34.21
CA ASP A 36 48.49 -0.51 34.14
C ASP A 36 47.25 0.26 34.66
N ALA A 37 46.07 -0.38 34.64
CA ALA A 37 44.82 0.19 35.12
C ALA A 37 43.96 -0.79 35.94
N LYS A 38 43.22 -0.25 36.91
CA LYS A 38 42.35 -1.05 37.81
C LYS A 38 41.25 -1.80 37.07
N SER A 39 40.65 -1.16 36.07
CA SER A 39 39.56 -1.73 35.26
C SER A 39 40.01 -2.95 34.47
N VAL A 40 41.27 -2.95 34.02
CA VAL A 40 41.90 -4.03 33.25
C VAL A 40 42.15 -5.25 34.14
N CYS A 41 42.54 -5.04 35.41
CA CYS A 41 42.79 -6.12 36.37
C CYS A 41 41.54 -6.95 36.74
N LEU A 42 40.34 -6.42 36.49
CA LEU A 42 39.07 -7.10 36.75
C LEU A 42 38.42 -7.67 35.48
N ASP A 43 39.01 -7.42 34.31
CA ASP A 43 38.51 -7.83 33.01
C ASP A 43 39.43 -8.91 32.43
N THR A 44 38.93 -10.14 32.32
CA THR A 44 39.70 -11.29 31.80
C THR A 44 40.06 -11.17 30.31
N SER A 45 39.59 -10.13 29.61
CA SER A 45 39.84 -9.93 28.17
C SER A 45 41.08 -9.09 27.86
N SER A 46 41.68 -8.42 28.85
CA SER A 46 42.78 -7.49 28.63
C SER A 46 44.12 -8.04 29.13
N ALA A 47 45.16 -7.95 28.28
CA ALA A 47 46.46 -8.50 28.58
C ALA A 47 47.16 -7.75 29.73
N PRO A 48 47.81 -8.45 30.67
CA PRO A 48 48.67 -7.81 31.65
C PRO A 48 49.91 -7.23 30.98
N VAL A 49 50.52 -6.23 31.61
CA VAL A 49 51.73 -5.62 31.09
C VAL A 49 52.95 -6.46 31.47
N TYR A 50 53.03 -6.93 32.72
CA TYR A 50 54.19 -7.68 33.20
C TYR A 50 53.78 -8.84 34.11
N VAL A 51 54.41 -10.00 33.96
CA VAL A 51 54.20 -11.14 34.88
C VAL A 51 55.54 -11.59 35.45
N THR A 52 55.59 -11.79 36.76
CA THR A 52 56.72 -12.43 37.43
C THR A 52 56.23 -13.67 38.14
N ALA A 53 56.84 -14.83 37.89
CA ALA A 53 56.55 -16.05 38.65
C ALA A 53 57.80 -16.58 39.35
N ILE A 54 57.65 -16.98 40.62
CA ILE A 54 58.72 -17.58 41.43
C ILE A 54 58.21 -18.88 42.07
N PRO A 55 59.08 -19.88 42.31
CA PRO A 55 58.69 -21.06 43.06
C PRO A 55 58.33 -20.70 44.51
N ALA A 56 57.19 -21.20 44.98
CA ALA A 56 56.67 -21.00 46.33
C ALA A 56 56.27 -22.35 46.96
N SER A 57 56.37 -22.44 48.29
CA SER A 57 55.94 -23.62 49.05
C SER A 57 54.43 -23.65 49.32
N ALA A 58 53.76 -22.51 49.16
CA ALA A 58 52.31 -22.34 49.24
C ALA A 58 51.96 -21.03 48.53
N CYS A 59 50.91 -21.04 47.70
CA CYS A 59 50.42 -19.85 47.00
C CYS A 59 48.97 -19.52 47.41
N THR A 60 48.69 -18.23 47.62
CA THR A 60 47.32 -17.74 47.86
C THR A 60 46.97 -16.72 46.79
N ALA A 61 45.98 -17.03 45.96
CA ALA A 61 45.53 -16.12 44.91
C ALA A 61 44.94 -14.84 45.50
N SER A 62 45.23 -13.70 44.88
CA SER A 62 44.70 -12.42 45.34
C SER A 62 43.20 -12.33 45.09
N SER A 63 42.44 -11.82 46.08
CA SER A 63 41.01 -11.57 45.94
C SER A 63 40.66 -10.18 45.39
N ALA A 64 41.65 -9.26 45.30
CA ALA A 64 41.47 -7.91 44.77
C ALA A 64 42.79 -7.31 44.27
N CYS A 65 42.73 -6.45 43.25
CA CYS A 65 43.87 -5.68 42.76
C CYS A 65 43.92 -4.31 43.46
N VAL A 66 44.93 -4.11 44.30
CA VAL A 66 45.15 -2.85 45.04
C VAL A 66 46.23 -2.03 44.34
N GLN A 67 45.99 -0.73 44.17
CA GLN A 67 46.96 0.16 43.53
C GLN A 67 48.24 0.29 44.37
N THR A 68 49.40 0.17 43.75
CA THR A 68 50.70 0.43 44.37
C THR A 68 51.03 1.92 44.40
N SER A 69 52.07 2.31 45.14
CA SER A 69 52.59 3.69 45.14
C SER A 69 53.14 4.14 43.78
N THR A 70 53.46 3.21 42.88
CA THR A 70 53.90 3.47 41.50
C THR A 70 52.74 3.56 40.50
N GLY A 71 51.50 3.33 40.97
CA GLY A 71 50.28 3.44 40.17
C GLY A 71 49.93 2.18 39.37
N THR A 72 50.58 1.05 39.64
CA THR A 72 50.31 -0.27 39.02
C THR A 72 49.30 -1.07 39.86
N PHE A 73 48.71 -2.10 39.27
CA PHE A 73 47.69 -2.95 39.90
C PHE A 73 48.12 -4.42 39.86
N PRO A 74 48.88 -4.91 40.86
CA PRO A 74 49.29 -6.30 40.93
C PRO A 74 48.15 -7.22 41.38
N ALA A 75 48.16 -8.44 40.85
CA ALA A 75 47.34 -9.58 41.27
C ALA A 75 48.23 -10.83 41.39
N THR A 76 47.88 -11.75 42.27
CA THR A 76 48.59 -13.03 42.46
C THR A 76 47.77 -14.17 41.87
N ILE A 77 48.37 -14.92 40.94
CA ILE A 77 47.82 -16.15 40.35
C ILE A 77 48.68 -17.32 40.80
N CYS A 78 48.03 -18.40 41.24
CA CYS A 78 48.68 -19.63 41.65
C CYS A 78 48.62 -20.66 40.53
N SER A 79 49.77 -21.20 40.14
CA SER A 79 49.87 -22.29 39.14
C SER A 79 50.57 -23.50 39.77
N VAL A 80 49.98 -24.69 39.59
CA VAL A 80 50.44 -25.94 40.24
C VAL A 80 51.52 -26.70 39.45
N THR A 81 52.21 -26.06 38.51
CA THR A 81 53.19 -26.72 37.61
C THR A 81 54.55 -26.04 37.58
N ASP A 82 55.59 -26.83 37.23
CA ASP A 82 57.02 -26.59 37.44
C ASP A 82 57.68 -25.45 36.65
N GLY A 83 56.90 -24.63 35.95
CA GLY A 83 57.41 -23.42 35.28
C GLY A 83 58.37 -23.65 34.13
N THR A 84 58.51 -24.88 33.62
CA THR A 84 59.34 -25.17 32.45
C THR A 84 58.61 -24.80 31.15
N GLY A 85 59.33 -24.61 30.04
CA GLY A 85 58.72 -24.32 28.72
C GLY A 85 57.66 -25.31 28.21
N ASN A 86 57.51 -26.48 28.84
CA ASN A 86 56.46 -27.48 28.57
C ASN A 86 55.41 -27.56 29.71
N GLY A 87 55.52 -26.76 30.75
CA GLY A 87 54.59 -26.71 31.87
C GLY A 87 53.34 -25.87 31.58
N ASP A 88 52.24 -26.21 32.26
CA ASP A 88 50.92 -25.58 32.05
C ASP A 88 50.92 -24.06 32.27
N PHE A 89 51.83 -23.53 33.09
CA PHE A 89 51.97 -22.08 33.25
C PHE A 89 52.25 -21.38 31.90
N ILE A 90 53.24 -21.87 31.14
CA ILE A 90 53.65 -21.22 29.88
C ILE A 90 52.74 -21.58 28.72
N GLN A 91 52.23 -22.82 28.68
CA GLN A 91 51.42 -23.33 27.56
C GLN A 91 49.93 -22.98 27.68
N THR A 92 49.44 -22.71 28.88
CA THR A 92 48.00 -22.50 29.13
C THR A 92 47.74 -21.18 29.83
N THR A 93 48.44 -20.90 30.93
CA THR A 93 48.17 -19.69 31.73
C THR A 93 48.58 -18.42 31.00
N LEU A 94 49.78 -18.38 30.40
CA LEU A 94 50.23 -17.19 29.67
C LEU A 94 49.38 -16.90 28.40
N PRO A 95 49.03 -17.88 27.54
CA PRO A 95 48.12 -17.63 26.42
C PRO A 95 46.73 -17.15 26.85
N TYR A 96 46.21 -17.66 27.98
CA TYR A 96 44.96 -17.16 28.55
C TYR A 96 45.09 -15.70 29.00
N LEU A 97 46.19 -15.35 29.67
CA LEU A 97 46.41 -13.99 30.17
C LEU A 97 46.66 -12.97 29.05
N PHE A 98 47.46 -13.31 28.05
CA PHE A 98 47.90 -12.35 27.02
C PHE A 98 47.05 -12.39 25.74
N GLY A 99 46.25 -13.45 25.54
CA GLY A 99 45.48 -13.65 24.31
C GLY A 99 46.37 -13.64 23.07
N SER A 100 45.96 -12.89 22.04
CA SER A 100 46.73 -12.70 20.80
C SER A 100 47.87 -11.66 20.92
N SER A 101 48.04 -11.03 22.09
CA SER A 101 49.07 -10.01 22.30
C SER A 101 50.47 -10.62 22.26
N PRO A 102 51.47 -9.97 21.63
CA PRO A 102 52.84 -10.45 21.65
C PRO A 102 53.45 -10.32 23.05
N TYR A 103 54.11 -11.36 23.54
CA TYR A 103 54.86 -11.32 24.80
C TYR A 103 56.19 -12.07 24.73
N VAL A 104 57.13 -11.66 25.58
CA VAL A 104 58.46 -12.25 25.73
C VAL A 104 58.58 -12.88 27.11
N VAL A 105 58.78 -14.19 27.18
CA VAL A 105 59.00 -14.95 28.41
C VAL A 105 60.50 -15.13 28.60
N LEU A 106 61.01 -14.76 29.77
CA LEU A 106 62.37 -14.98 30.21
C LEU A 106 62.34 -15.89 31.44
N GLU A 107 62.72 -17.15 31.27
CA GLU A 107 62.98 -18.09 32.37
C GLU A 107 64.44 -17.94 32.80
N ARG A 108 64.68 -17.74 34.09
CA ARG A 108 66.02 -17.72 34.70
C ARG A 108 66.17 -18.90 35.64
N TYR A 109 67.29 -19.59 35.52
CA TYR A 109 67.64 -20.75 36.33
C TYR A 109 68.72 -20.38 37.35
N ALA A 110 68.85 -21.20 38.40
CA ALA A 110 69.93 -21.05 39.36
C ALA A 110 71.31 -21.15 38.66
N VAL A 111 72.26 -20.32 39.11
CA VAL A 111 73.59 -20.18 38.49
C VAL A 111 74.30 -21.54 38.37
N ALA A 112 74.92 -21.79 37.21
CA ALA A 112 75.70 -22.99 36.91
C ALA A 112 74.90 -24.31 36.91
N LYS A 113 73.59 -24.24 36.65
CA LYS A 113 72.71 -25.43 36.53
C LYS A 113 72.31 -25.77 35.10
N SER A 114 72.72 -24.99 34.09
CA SER A 114 72.47 -25.27 32.67
C SER A 114 71.03 -25.67 32.34
N CYS A 115 70.07 -25.09 33.07
CA CYS A 115 68.63 -25.38 32.97
C CYS A 115 68.21 -26.84 33.23
N ALA A 116 69.02 -27.60 33.98
CA ALA A 116 68.72 -28.99 34.31
C ALA A 116 67.65 -29.13 35.42
N THR A 117 67.64 -28.24 36.42
CA THR A 117 66.62 -28.15 37.50
C THR A 117 66.65 -26.76 38.15
N GLY A 118 65.51 -26.32 38.71
CA GLY A 118 65.43 -25.12 39.56
C GLY A 118 65.27 -23.80 38.80
N VAL A 119 64.09 -23.59 38.20
CA VAL A 119 63.66 -22.26 37.74
C VAL A 119 63.69 -21.32 38.94
N ALA A 120 64.48 -20.24 38.87
CA ALA A 120 64.61 -19.26 39.95
C ALA A 120 63.58 -18.15 39.81
N LYS A 121 63.29 -17.72 38.58
CA LYS A 121 62.32 -16.66 38.27
C LYS A 121 61.88 -16.75 36.80
N ILE A 122 60.61 -16.56 36.53
CA ILE A 122 60.06 -16.32 35.20
C ILE A 122 59.64 -14.86 35.13
N SER A 123 59.98 -14.17 34.05
CA SER A 123 59.56 -12.80 33.77
C SER A 123 58.93 -12.74 32.39
N VAL A 124 57.70 -12.26 32.29
CA VAL A 124 56.97 -12.14 31.03
C VAL A 124 56.68 -10.68 30.77
N TYR A 125 57.11 -10.18 29.62
CA TYR A 125 56.98 -8.79 29.22
C TYR A 125 55.99 -8.70 28.06
N LEU A 126 54.96 -7.87 28.18
CA LEU A 126 54.13 -7.47 27.05
C LEU A 126 55.02 -6.79 26.01
N ALA A 127 55.09 -7.35 24.81
CA ALA A 127 56.03 -6.97 23.76
C ALA A 127 55.34 -6.15 22.66
N ASP A 128 54.53 -5.19 23.08
CA ASP A 128 53.82 -4.27 22.20
C ASP A 128 54.67 -3.04 21.81
N GLY A 129 55.89 -2.90 22.30
CA GLY A 129 56.77 -1.76 22.00
C GLY A 129 56.39 -0.46 22.70
N LYS A 130 55.38 -0.46 23.58
CA LYS A 130 55.06 0.68 24.46
C LYS A 130 55.93 0.68 25.70
N CYS A 131 55.92 1.81 26.38
CA CYS A 131 56.52 1.94 27.69
C CYS A 131 55.54 1.43 28.76
N HIS A 132 55.96 0.43 29.52
CA HIS A 132 55.17 -0.16 30.59
C HIS A 132 55.84 0.06 31.94
N LYS A 133 55.07 0.54 32.92
CA LYS A 133 55.56 0.72 34.29
C LYS A 133 55.69 -0.62 35.00
N THR A 134 56.70 -0.73 35.86
CA THR A 134 56.87 -1.81 36.82
C THR A 134 56.91 -1.23 38.23
N ASP A 135 56.98 -2.09 39.25
CA ASP A 135 57.04 -1.65 40.65
C ASP A 135 58.33 -0.89 41.01
N SER A 136 59.36 -0.97 40.16
CA SER A 136 60.67 -0.38 40.41
C SER A 136 61.27 0.38 39.22
N GLY A 137 60.47 0.69 38.19
CA GLY A 137 60.96 1.34 36.97
C GLY A 137 59.98 1.23 35.81
N SER A 138 60.48 1.05 34.59
CA SER A 138 59.68 0.77 33.40
C SER A 138 60.45 -0.08 32.39
N TYR A 139 59.77 -0.59 31.37
CA TYR A 139 60.42 -1.30 30.27
C TYR A 139 59.73 -1.05 28.93
N ILE A 140 60.47 -1.31 27.85
CA ILE A 140 59.96 -1.46 26.50
C ILE A 140 60.37 -2.85 26.02
N ALA A 141 59.41 -3.64 25.55
CA ALA A 141 59.69 -4.93 24.94
C ALA A 141 59.15 -4.99 23.51
N THR A 142 59.91 -5.63 22.62
CA THR A 142 59.52 -5.86 21.23
C THR A 142 59.86 -7.29 20.84
N ARG A 143 59.07 -7.87 19.93
CA ARG A 143 59.23 -9.20 19.36
C ARG A 143 58.93 -9.17 17.87
N LYS A 144 59.80 -9.77 17.07
CA LYS A 144 59.61 -9.98 15.63
C LYS A 144 59.03 -11.36 15.33
N THR A 145 58.56 -11.55 14.10
CA THR A 145 58.02 -12.84 13.60
C THR A 145 59.05 -13.97 13.59
N ASP A 146 60.33 -13.66 13.42
CA ASP A 146 61.44 -14.62 13.52
C ASP A 146 61.81 -15.01 14.97
N GLY A 147 61.02 -14.56 15.96
CA GLY A 147 61.23 -14.80 17.38
C GLY A 147 62.28 -13.89 18.01
N SER A 148 63.04 -13.11 17.23
CA SER A 148 64.00 -12.15 17.79
C SER A 148 63.27 -11.12 18.65
N SER A 149 63.84 -10.81 19.80
CA SER A 149 63.17 -10.04 20.84
C SER A 149 64.14 -9.08 21.52
N MET A 150 63.61 -7.97 22.02
CA MET A 150 64.35 -7.01 22.81
C MET A 150 63.53 -6.67 24.05
N VAL A 151 64.16 -6.62 25.21
CA VAL A 151 63.59 -6.01 26.41
C VAL A 151 64.60 -4.99 26.93
N LYS A 152 64.18 -3.73 26.99
CA LYS A 152 64.97 -2.63 27.55
C LYS A 152 64.29 -2.15 28.82
N VAL A 153 64.99 -2.20 29.94
CA VAL A 153 64.49 -1.75 31.24
C VAL A 153 65.08 -0.38 31.58
N PHE A 154 64.29 0.46 32.22
CA PHE A 154 64.60 1.82 32.63
C PHE A 154 64.37 1.97 34.13
N GLU A 155 65.20 2.81 34.77
CA GLU A 155 65.05 3.13 36.19
C GLU A 155 63.89 4.11 36.46
N ASP A 156 63.57 4.95 35.48
CA ASP A 156 62.42 5.86 35.57
C ASP A 156 61.12 5.19 35.11
N SER A 157 59.98 5.78 35.45
CA SER A 157 58.64 5.26 35.12
C SER A 157 58.10 5.73 33.76
N ALA A 158 58.87 6.47 32.96
CA ALA A 158 58.45 7.12 31.72
C ALA A 158 59.26 6.65 30.49
N CYS A 159 60.15 5.66 30.66
CA CYS A 159 61.12 5.23 29.66
C CYS A 159 61.91 6.39 29.02
N ALA A 160 62.17 7.46 29.80
CA ALA A 160 62.63 8.75 29.28
C ALA A 160 64.16 8.89 29.27
N THR A 161 64.87 8.16 30.13
CA THR A 161 66.34 8.26 30.25
C THR A 161 67.09 7.42 29.20
N THR A 162 68.13 8.01 28.61
CA THR A 162 69.03 7.34 27.64
C THR A 162 69.92 6.27 28.28
N THR A 163 70.10 6.31 29.61
CA THR A 163 70.81 5.32 30.43
C THR A 163 69.88 4.19 30.87
N GLY A 164 69.40 3.40 29.91
CA GLY A 164 68.76 2.11 30.21
C GLY A 164 69.83 1.06 30.49
N THR A 165 69.92 0.59 31.74
CA THR A 165 71.08 -0.15 32.26
C THR A 165 71.04 -1.65 31.97
N THR A 166 69.97 -2.20 31.38
CA THR A 166 69.93 -3.62 30.97
C THR A 166 69.06 -3.82 29.73
N VAL A 167 69.70 -4.26 28.64
CA VAL A 167 69.05 -4.68 27.39
C VAL A 167 69.20 -6.19 27.26
N LEU A 168 68.10 -6.93 27.32
CA LEU A 168 68.07 -8.31 26.84
C LEU A 168 67.80 -8.25 25.34
N THR A 169 68.78 -8.67 24.54
CA THR A 169 68.61 -8.85 23.08
C THR A 169 68.67 -10.33 22.77
N VAL A 170 67.64 -10.84 22.11
CA VAL A 170 67.53 -12.22 21.66
C VAL A 170 67.53 -12.24 20.15
N THR A 171 68.52 -12.89 19.57
CA THR A 171 68.58 -13.11 18.11
C THR A 171 67.60 -14.21 17.68
N ALA A 172 67.25 -14.27 16.40
CA ALA A 172 66.38 -15.34 15.87
C ALA A 172 66.97 -16.75 16.13
N ALA A 173 68.30 -16.88 16.06
CA ALA A 173 69.01 -18.13 16.37
C ALA A 173 68.85 -18.54 17.83
N GLN A 174 68.98 -17.59 18.77
CA GLN A 174 68.78 -17.84 20.21
C GLN A 174 67.31 -18.13 20.55
N ALA A 175 66.37 -17.44 19.90
CA ALA A 175 64.94 -17.69 20.08
C ALA A 175 64.53 -19.11 19.63
N THR A 176 65.16 -19.62 18.57
CA THR A 176 64.92 -20.97 18.06
C THR A 176 65.69 -22.03 18.85
N GLY A 177 66.93 -21.73 19.23
CA GLY A 177 67.82 -22.65 19.92
C GLY A 177 67.45 -22.91 21.37
N ASN A 178 66.88 -21.91 22.05
CA ASN A 178 66.36 -21.96 23.43
C ASN A 178 67.25 -22.75 24.40
N SER A 179 68.56 -22.57 24.26
CA SER A 179 69.59 -23.26 25.01
C SER A 179 70.10 -22.40 26.16
N CYS A 180 70.60 -23.05 27.21
CA CYS A 180 71.18 -22.37 28.37
C CYS A 180 72.71 -22.29 28.33
N ALA A 181 73.28 -22.53 27.15
CA ALA A 181 74.69 -22.43 26.86
C ALA A 181 75.08 -21.01 26.44
N SER A 182 76.36 -20.66 26.58
CA SER A 182 76.93 -19.40 26.06
C SER A 182 77.23 -19.45 24.55
N ASP A 183 76.59 -20.36 23.81
CA ASP A 183 76.80 -20.50 22.36
C ASP A 183 75.87 -19.56 21.56
N GLY A 184 76.02 -19.54 20.23
CA GLY A 184 75.21 -18.68 19.35
C GLY A 184 73.70 -19.01 19.34
N ASN A 185 73.29 -20.10 19.99
CA ASN A 185 71.93 -20.60 20.05
C ASN A 185 71.33 -20.52 21.48
N GLY A 186 72.07 -20.00 22.46
CA GLY A 186 71.67 -19.99 23.86
C GLY A 186 71.96 -18.69 24.62
N ILE A 187 71.42 -18.62 25.83
CA ILE A 187 71.66 -17.55 26.82
C ILE A 187 72.04 -18.24 28.13
N VAL A 188 73.19 -17.89 28.71
CA VAL A 188 73.68 -18.53 29.95
C VAL A 188 72.63 -18.46 31.06
N ASP A 189 72.31 -19.61 31.65
CA ASP A 189 71.36 -19.79 32.76
C ASP A 189 69.93 -19.25 32.47
N ALA A 190 69.56 -19.05 31.20
CA ALA A 190 68.25 -18.54 30.84
C ALA A 190 67.66 -19.17 29.57
N LYS A 191 66.34 -19.24 29.52
CA LYS A 191 65.57 -19.56 28.32
C LYS A 191 64.68 -18.37 27.97
N VAL A 192 64.57 -18.07 26.68
CA VAL A 192 63.70 -17.00 26.21
C VAL A 192 62.74 -17.55 25.19
N TYR A 193 61.46 -17.35 25.45
CA TYR A 193 60.38 -17.69 24.56
C TYR A 193 59.73 -16.40 24.09
N GLY A 194 59.22 -16.43 22.87
CA GLY A 194 58.29 -15.43 22.41
C GLY A 194 57.02 -16.13 21.98
N SER A 195 55.88 -15.72 22.53
CA SER A 195 54.57 -16.27 22.21
C SER A 195 53.57 -15.12 22.00
N GLY A 196 52.38 -15.44 21.51
CA GLY A 196 51.45 -14.50 20.87
C GLY A 196 51.48 -14.63 19.35
N GLU A 197 50.30 -14.62 18.74
CA GLU A 197 50.09 -14.89 17.30
C GLU A 197 50.69 -13.82 16.37
N THR A 198 51.03 -12.65 16.92
CA THR A 198 51.46 -11.47 16.13
C THR A 198 52.84 -10.99 16.55
N ALA A 199 53.56 -10.31 15.65
CA ALA A 199 54.75 -9.54 16.01
C ALA A 199 54.33 -8.20 16.63
N THR A 200 55.26 -7.49 17.26
CA THR A 200 55.02 -6.11 17.74
C THR A 200 54.42 -5.27 16.61
N PRO A 201 53.24 -4.65 16.81
CA PRO A 201 52.60 -3.85 15.78
C PRO A 201 53.41 -2.59 15.49
N LEU A 202 53.33 -2.09 14.26
CA LEU A 202 53.80 -0.75 13.95
C LEU A 202 52.73 0.26 14.39
N TYR A 203 53.17 1.35 14.99
CA TYR A 203 52.30 2.43 15.42
C TYR A 203 52.15 3.46 14.32
N LEU A 204 50.94 3.96 14.17
CA LEU A 204 50.52 4.76 13.04
C LEU A 204 50.02 6.12 13.52
N SER A 205 50.50 7.18 12.88
CA SER A 205 49.93 8.53 12.99
C SER A 205 49.23 8.84 11.68
N SER A 206 47.90 8.98 11.73
CA SER A 206 47.04 9.21 10.58
C SER A 206 46.53 10.64 10.58
N THR A 207 46.84 11.39 9.52
CA THR A 207 46.22 12.69 9.24
C THR A 207 45.00 12.46 8.35
N MET A 208 43.82 12.73 8.89
CA MET A 208 42.54 12.62 8.19
C MET A 208 42.16 13.99 7.63
N ASN A 209 41.86 14.04 6.34
CA ASN A 209 41.42 15.23 5.62
C ASN A 209 39.90 15.22 5.43
N TYR A 210 39.28 16.38 5.52
CA TYR A 210 37.85 16.58 5.32
C TYR A 210 37.59 17.82 4.47
N ASP A 211 36.66 17.73 3.52
CA ASP A 211 36.27 18.87 2.67
C ASP A 211 35.28 19.83 3.37
N SER A 212 34.75 19.43 4.53
CA SER A 212 33.82 20.27 5.30
C SER A 212 34.14 20.26 6.81
N TYR A 213 33.91 21.40 7.46
CA TYR A 213 34.06 21.55 8.91
C TYR A 213 32.83 21.06 9.69
N MET A 214 31.76 20.64 9.00
CA MET A 214 30.52 20.23 9.65
C MET A 214 30.79 19.14 10.71
N GLY A 215 30.21 19.29 11.89
CA GLY A 215 30.43 18.34 13.00
C GLY A 215 31.83 18.35 13.63
N GLY A 216 32.70 19.30 13.28
CA GLY A 216 34.05 19.40 13.85
C GLY A 216 34.95 18.21 13.49
N CYS A 217 34.80 17.69 12.27
CA CYS A 217 35.51 16.49 11.79
C CYS A 217 35.24 15.24 12.65
N LYS A 218 33.98 15.10 13.06
CA LYS A 218 33.42 13.89 13.65
C LYS A 218 32.26 13.40 12.80
N SER A 219 31.92 12.12 12.97
CA SER A 219 30.71 11.53 12.38
C SER A 219 29.51 12.48 12.55
N PRO A 220 28.72 12.75 11.49
CA PRO A 220 28.56 11.96 10.27
C PRO A 220 29.48 12.32 9.08
N VAL A 221 30.46 13.22 9.24
CA VAL A 221 31.33 13.62 8.11
C VAL A 221 32.38 12.56 7.81
N VAL A 222 32.39 12.09 6.56
CA VAL A 222 33.33 11.09 6.03
C VAL A 222 34.65 11.75 5.67
N ALA A 223 35.78 11.15 6.05
CA ALA A 223 37.09 11.62 5.64
C ALA A 223 37.26 11.45 4.13
N THR A 224 37.98 12.36 3.47
CA THR A 224 38.24 12.28 2.03
C THR A 224 39.55 11.55 1.79
N MET A 225 40.63 11.96 2.45
CA MET A 225 41.93 11.29 2.38
C MET A 225 42.49 11.04 3.79
N VAL A 226 43.12 9.88 4.00
CA VAL A 226 43.86 9.58 5.22
C VAL A 226 45.31 9.29 4.85
N ALA A 227 46.22 10.16 5.27
CA ALA A 227 47.66 9.99 5.10
C ALA A 227 48.28 9.51 6.41
N THR A 228 48.88 8.33 6.39
CA THR A 228 49.38 7.64 7.58
C THR A 228 50.87 7.38 7.48
N SER A 229 51.60 7.68 8.56
CA SER A 229 53.03 7.38 8.70
C SER A 229 53.27 6.44 9.88
N VAL A 230 54.35 5.66 9.79
CA VAL A 230 54.83 4.84 10.92
C VAL A 230 55.60 5.73 11.89
N VAL A 231 55.23 5.67 13.17
CA VAL A 231 55.80 6.47 14.26
C VAL A 231 56.18 5.57 15.44
N ALA A 232 56.91 6.11 16.42
CA ALA A 232 57.16 5.39 17.66
C ALA A 232 55.89 5.36 18.53
N ALA A 233 55.69 4.28 19.29
CA ALA A 233 54.46 4.01 20.04
C ALA A 233 53.94 5.18 20.90
N ASN A 234 54.84 5.96 21.48
CA ASN A 234 54.52 7.04 22.42
C ASN A 234 54.62 8.44 21.78
N THR A 235 54.75 8.55 20.46
CA THR A 235 54.95 9.84 19.76
C THR A 235 53.70 10.39 19.09
N CYS A 236 52.64 9.58 18.98
CA CYS A 236 51.37 10.03 18.43
C CYS A 236 50.43 10.51 19.54
N ALA A 237 49.80 11.67 19.33
CA ALA A 237 48.74 12.18 20.18
C ALA A 237 47.51 12.51 19.33
N ASP A 238 46.35 12.00 19.72
CA ASP A 238 45.09 12.31 19.06
C ASP A 238 44.76 13.79 19.21
N THR A 239 44.29 14.38 18.12
CA THR A 239 43.69 15.72 18.18
C THR A 239 42.19 15.60 18.46
N THR A 240 41.69 16.38 19.40
CA THR A 240 40.28 16.39 19.81
C THR A 240 39.44 17.40 19.02
N VAL A 241 40.09 18.33 18.35
CA VAL A 241 39.52 19.38 17.50
C VAL A 241 40.19 19.40 16.14
N CYS A 242 39.42 19.71 15.12
CA CYS A 242 39.90 19.82 13.76
C CYS A 242 40.67 21.12 13.54
N ALA A 243 41.76 21.05 12.77
CA ALA A 243 42.58 22.19 12.41
C ALA A 243 42.25 22.72 11.00
N GLY A 244 42.51 24.01 10.77
CA GLY A 244 42.30 24.69 9.49
C GLY A 244 41.13 25.68 9.50
N THR A 245 41.23 26.71 8.66
CA THR A 245 40.16 27.71 8.44
C THR A 245 39.50 27.56 7.07
N VAL A 246 40.08 26.73 6.20
CA VAL A 246 39.61 26.37 4.86
C VAL A 246 39.94 24.90 4.61
N ASP A 247 39.17 24.27 3.74
CA ASP A 247 39.35 22.88 3.36
C ASP A 247 40.68 22.64 2.60
N PRO A 248 41.37 21.50 2.84
CA PRO A 248 40.95 20.41 3.71
C PRO A 248 41.17 20.70 5.21
N PHE A 249 40.14 20.44 6.02
CA PHE A 249 40.25 20.41 7.49
C PHE A 249 40.95 19.13 7.90
N THR A 250 41.79 19.19 8.94
CA THR A 250 42.63 18.05 9.32
C THR A 250 42.51 17.65 10.79
N ARG A 251 42.61 16.34 11.04
CA ARG A 251 42.65 15.75 12.37
C ARG A 251 43.70 14.64 12.40
N THR A 252 44.50 14.57 13.46
CA THR A 252 45.40 13.45 13.75
C THR A 252 44.67 12.38 14.57
N SER A 253 44.78 11.13 14.13
CA SER A 253 44.34 9.92 14.82
C SER A 253 45.50 8.92 14.94
N CYS A 254 45.66 8.36 16.12
CA CYS A 254 46.68 7.39 16.46
C CYS A 254 46.11 5.97 16.42
N SER A 255 46.81 5.07 15.74
CA SER A 255 46.41 3.66 15.67
C SER A 255 47.60 2.73 15.50
N SER A 256 47.36 1.49 15.07
CA SER A 256 48.40 0.52 14.77
C SER A 256 48.07 -0.29 13.53
N THR A 257 49.04 -1.02 13.00
CA THR A 257 48.82 -1.94 11.87
C THR A 257 47.84 -3.07 12.19
N LEU A 258 47.53 -3.34 13.47
CA LEU A 258 46.53 -4.34 13.86
C LEU A 258 45.09 -3.82 13.69
N THR A 259 44.84 -2.55 13.98
CA THR A 259 43.48 -1.96 13.97
C THR A 259 43.19 -1.14 12.73
N TYR A 260 44.22 -0.81 11.92
CA TYR A 260 44.11 0.16 10.83
C TYR A 260 42.93 -0.08 9.88
N LYS A 261 42.68 -1.33 9.48
CA LYS A 261 41.59 -1.64 8.54
C LYS A 261 40.20 -1.42 9.18
N ASP A 262 40.05 -1.76 10.46
CA ASP A 262 38.81 -1.54 11.21
C ASP A 262 38.60 -0.03 11.46
N ASP A 263 39.68 0.69 11.77
CA ASP A 263 39.67 2.14 11.92
C ASP A 263 39.22 2.82 10.61
N MET A 264 39.73 2.36 9.45
CA MET A 264 39.29 2.87 8.14
C MET A 264 37.84 2.50 7.83
N ALA A 265 37.38 1.29 8.15
CA ALA A 265 35.99 0.91 7.98
C ALA A 265 35.05 1.81 8.82
N ALA A 266 35.43 2.14 10.05
CA ALA A 266 34.69 3.09 10.88
C ALA A 266 34.76 4.53 10.35
N THR A 267 35.90 4.92 9.76
CA THR A 267 36.13 6.28 9.22
C THR A 267 35.34 6.55 7.94
N PHE A 268 35.28 5.56 7.03
CA PHE A 268 34.63 5.71 5.71
C PHE A 268 33.19 5.16 5.66
N GLY A 269 32.81 4.32 6.63
CA GLY A 269 31.51 3.69 6.70
C GLY A 269 31.24 2.82 5.46
N SER A 270 30.10 3.06 4.81
CA SER A 270 29.70 2.35 3.58
C SER A 270 30.27 2.96 2.30
N SER A 271 31.05 4.05 2.40
CA SER A 271 31.61 4.70 1.21
C SER A 271 32.75 3.87 0.63
N PRO A 272 32.91 3.78 -0.71
CA PRO A 272 34.02 3.06 -1.32
C PRO A 272 35.34 3.80 -1.08
N TYR A 273 36.41 3.10 -0.73
CA TYR A 273 37.74 3.67 -0.53
C TYR A 273 38.86 2.71 -0.96
N VAL A 274 40.03 3.28 -1.24
CA VAL A 274 41.23 2.56 -1.69
C VAL A 274 42.38 2.84 -0.73
N ILE A 275 42.91 1.80 -0.07
CA ILE A 275 44.09 1.82 0.80
C ILE A 275 45.32 1.50 -0.05
N VAL A 276 46.33 2.36 -0.01
CA VAL A 276 47.62 2.18 -0.67
C VAL A 276 48.72 2.10 0.38
N GLU A 277 49.28 0.91 0.60
CA GLU A 277 50.43 0.69 1.48
C GLU A 277 51.72 0.77 0.67
N LYS A 278 52.63 1.67 1.05
CA LYS A 278 53.94 1.82 0.43
C LYS A 278 55.04 1.29 1.35
N TYR A 279 55.94 0.51 0.78
CA TYR A 279 57.07 -0.08 1.47
C TYR A 279 58.39 0.53 1.00
N THR A 280 59.41 0.40 1.84
CA THR A 280 60.77 0.82 1.48
C THR A 280 61.23 0.03 0.26
N ALA A 281 61.78 0.74 -0.73
CA ALA A 281 62.14 0.15 -2.01
C ALA A 281 63.11 -1.04 -1.86
N GLY A 282 62.84 -2.13 -2.59
CA GLY A 282 63.69 -3.33 -2.62
C GLY A 282 63.42 -4.35 -1.51
N TYR A 283 62.44 -4.11 -0.64
CA TYR A 283 62.10 -5.01 0.47
C TYR A 283 60.83 -5.83 0.25
N SER A 284 60.23 -5.80 -0.95
CA SER A 284 59.14 -6.71 -1.36
C SER A 284 57.98 -6.79 -0.36
N CYS A 285 57.62 -5.64 0.21
CA CYS A 285 56.62 -5.51 1.28
C CYS A 285 56.86 -6.31 2.56
N ASP A 286 58.12 -6.41 2.99
CA ASP A 286 58.42 -6.76 4.38
C ASP A 286 57.63 -5.83 5.31
N ALA A 287 56.82 -6.42 6.20
CA ALA A 287 55.97 -5.69 7.13
C ALA A 287 56.74 -4.69 8.01
N THR A 288 58.01 -4.98 8.32
CA THR A 288 58.89 -4.09 9.10
C THR A 288 59.42 -2.91 8.31
N LYS A 289 59.17 -2.87 6.99
CA LYS A 289 59.61 -1.85 6.03
C LYS A 289 58.47 -1.03 5.46
N LEU A 290 57.28 -1.10 6.07
CA LEU A 290 56.16 -0.23 5.75
C LEU A 290 56.57 1.23 5.96
N ALA A 291 56.56 2.02 4.89
CA ALA A 291 57.00 3.41 4.89
C ALA A 291 55.83 4.37 5.14
N GLY A 292 54.63 4.01 4.68
CA GLY A 292 53.41 4.79 4.91
C GLY A 292 52.20 4.15 4.25
N ILE A 293 51.02 4.64 4.63
CA ILE A 293 49.75 4.22 4.05
C ILE A 293 49.00 5.49 3.60
N THR A 294 48.34 5.44 2.46
CA THR A 294 47.40 6.49 2.06
C THR A 294 46.08 5.87 1.65
N THR A 295 45.01 6.31 2.27
CA THR A 295 43.65 5.85 1.97
C THR A 295 42.87 6.98 1.30
N TYR A 296 42.24 6.68 0.17
CA TYR A 296 41.50 7.64 -0.65
C TYR A 296 40.02 7.25 -0.71
N LEU A 297 39.12 8.20 -0.43
CA LEU A 297 37.70 8.08 -0.77
C LEU A 297 37.58 7.94 -2.29
N ALA A 298 36.89 6.89 -2.75
CA ALA A 298 36.78 6.50 -4.15
C ALA A 298 35.37 6.72 -4.69
N ASP A 299 34.84 7.94 -4.53
CA ASP A 299 33.51 8.36 -4.97
C ASP A 299 33.54 9.16 -6.30
N ASN A 300 34.71 9.24 -6.94
CA ASN A 300 34.98 10.05 -8.14
C ASN A 300 34.74 11.56 -7.98
N LYS A 301 34.61 12.08 -6.76
CA LYS A 301 34.56 13.53 -6.50
C LYS A 301 35.94 14.14 -6.52
N CYS A 302 35.99 15.45 -6.77
CA CYS A 302 37.20 16.20 -6.58
C CYS A 302 37.37 16.51 -5.09
N HIS A 303 38.46 15.99 -4.51
CA HIS A 303 38.81 16.24 -3.12
C HIS A 303 40.11 17.03 -3.05
N ARG A 304 40.17 18.02 -2.15
CA ARG A 304 41.36 18.84 -1.98
C ARG A 304 42.43 18.11 -1.18
N THR A 305 43.66 18.10 -1.68
CA THR A 305 44.84 17.68 -0.90
C THR A 305 45.56 18.88 -0.28
N GLY A 306 45.15 20.10 -0.65
CA GLY A 306 45.61 21.38 -0.14
C GLY A 306 44.93 22.52 -0.90
N SER A 307 45.40 23.76 -0.71
CA SER A 307 44.81 24.95 -1.33
C SER A 307 44.98 25.03 -2.85
N SER A 308 45.90 24.25 -3.43
CA SER A 308 46.27 24.32 -4.84
C SER A 308 46.33 22.97 -5.54
N ALA A 309 45.86 21.89 -4.93
CA ALA A 309 45.91 20.56 -5.52
C ALA A 309 44.71 19.72 -5.07
N GLY A 310 44.32 18.79 -5.92
CA GLY A 310 43.20 17.90 -5.67
C GLY A 310 43.47 16.50 -6.21
N TYR A 311 42.56 15.59 -5.90
CA TYR A 311 42.57 14.24 -6.43
C TYR A 311 41.15 13.75 -6.74
N THR A 312 41.07 12.72 -7.59
CA THR A 312 39.87 11.90 -7.76
C THR A 312 40.28 10.43 -7.66
N ALA A 313 39.42 9.58 -7.13
CA ALA A 313 39.64 8.14 -7.08
C ALA A 313 38.39 7.36 -7.46
N THR A 314 38.59 6.24 -8.14
CA THR A 314 37.53 5.30 -8.55
C THR A 314 37.93 3.87 -8.21
N ARG A 315 36.94 3.04 -7.93
CA ARG A 315 37.05 1.60 -7.68
C ARG A 315 35.90 0.86 -8.38
N ALA A 316 36.20 -0.27 -9.00
CA ALA A 316 35.22 -1.16 -9.62
C ALA A 316 35.05 -2.48 -8.85
N ALA A 317 34.00 -3.25 -9.21
CA ALA A 317 33.64 -4.52 -8.58
C ALA A 317 34.75 -5.57 -8.61
N ASP A 318 35.50 -5.58 -9.71
CA ASP A 318 36.64 -6.48 -9.93
C ASP A 318 37.89 -6.10 -9.10
N GLY A 319 37.78 -5.08 -8.27
CA GLY A 319 38.86 -4.57 -7.43
C GLY A 319 39.83 -3.63 -8.14
N SER A 320 39.66 -3.40 -9.44
CA SER A 320 40.45 -2.40 -10.16
C SER A 320 40.18 -1.00 -9.60
N ALA A 321 41.21 -0.17 -9.60
CA ALA A 321 41.15 1.17 -9.00
C ALA A 321 42.03 2.15 -9.75
N VAL A 322 41.60 3.42 -9.81
CA VAL A 322 42.40 4.49 -10.41
C VAL A 322 42.38 5.70 -9.50
N ILE A 323 43.57 6.22 -9.18
CA ILE A 323 43.76 7.44 -8.41
C ILE A 323 44.46 8.46 -9.31
N ARG A 324 43.90 9.66 -9.40
CA ARG A 324 44.41 10.76 -10.20
C ARG A 324 44.65 11.97 -9.32
N THR A 325 45.74 12.67 -9.57
CA THR A 325 46.05 13.95 -8.93
C THR A 325 45.97 15.09 -9.94
N TYR A 326 45.75 16.28 -9.41
CA TYR A 326 45.56 17.50 -10.18
C TYR A 326 46.42 18.62 -9.58
N THR A 327 46.90 19.50 -10.44
CA THR A 327 47.70 20.67 -10.03
C THR A 327 46.83 21.86 -9.62
N ASP A 328 45.50 21.68 -9.56
CA ASP A 328 44.55 22.63 -9.00
C ASP A 328 43.57 21.94 -8.05
N ALA A 329 42.98 22.72 -7.15
CA ALA A 329 42.09 22.24 -6.10
C ALA A 329 40.65 21.91 -6.56
N HIS A 330 40.32 22.12 -7.84
CA HIS A 330 39.00 21.86 -8.43
C HIS A 330 39.05 20.77 -9.51
N CYS A 331 40.19 20.06 -9.61
CA CYS A 331 40.42 18.96 -10.53
C CYS A 331 40.14 19.31 -12.01
N ALA A 332 40.37 20.57 -12.40
CA ALA A 332 40.07 21.07 -13.75
C ALA A 332 41.25 20.94 -14.72
N SER A 333 42.48 20.88 -14.21
CA SER A 333 43.72 21.04 -14.97
C SER A 333 44.88 20.20 -14.39
N GLY A 334 45.92 19.96 -15.20
CA GLY A 334 47.13 19.25 -14.76
C GLY A 334 46.89 17.83 -14.23
N LYS A 335 45.90 17.13 -14.80
CA LYS A 335 45.53 15.76 -14.47
C LYS A 335 46.67 14.77 -14.72
N VAL A 336 47.07 14.03 -13.68
CA VAL A 336 48.08 12.97 -13.74
C VAL A 336 47.50 11.69 -13.12
N ILE A 337 47.77 10.52 -13.71
CA ILE A 337 47.42 9.24 -13.08
C ILE A 337 48.51 8.94 -12.04
N LEU A 338 48.13 8.98 -10.76
CA LEU A 338 49.04 8.65 -9.66
C LEU A 338 49.20 7.14 -9.52
N LEU A 339 48.10 6.40 -9.61
CA LEU A 339 48.07 4.95 -9.50
C LEU A 339 46.92 4.39 -10.34
N SER A 340 47.19 3.31 -11.07
CA SER A 340 46.18 2.52 -11.77
C SER A 340 46.42 1.05 -11.43
N VAL A 341 45.39 0.38 -10.95
CA VAL A 341 45.41 -1.02 -10.51
C VAL A 341 44.46 -1.80 -11.40
N THR A 342 44.97 -2.82 -12.09
CA THR A 342 44.13 -3.73 -12.87
C THR A 342 43.45 -4.76 -11.96
N ALA A 343 42.39 -5.41 -12.44
CA ALA A 343 41.74 -6.50 -11.71
C ALA A 343 42.72 -7.63 -11.32
N VAL A 344 43.67 -7.94 -12.21
CA VAL A 344 44.70 -8.97 -11.96
C VAL A 344 45.66 -8.53 -10.84
N GLN A 345 46.07 -7.26 -10.83
CA GLN A 345 46.90 -6.70 -9.77
C GLN A 345 46.16 -6.62 -8.43
N ALA A 346 44.86 -6.28 -8.45
CA ALA A 346 44.02 -6.25 -7.25
C ALA A 346 43.85 -7.66 -6.65
N ALA A 347 43.66 -8.68 -7.49
CA ALA A 347 43.52 -10.06 -7.06
C ALA A 347 44.84 -10.67 -6.56
N GLY A 348 45.94 -10.41 -7.26
CA GLY A 348 47.26 -10.91 -6.87
C GLY A 348 47.85 -10.19 -5.66
N ASN A 349 47.62 -8.88 -5.57
CA ASN A 349 48.09 -7.96 -4.52
C ASN A 349 49.53 -8.25 -4.07
N SER A 350 50.39 -8.55 -5.05
CA SER A 350 51.77 -8.96 -4.82
C SER A 350 52.71 -7.75 -4.89
N CYS A 351 53.82 -7.83 -4.19
CA CYS A 351 54.78 -6.72 -4.09
C CYS A 351 55.92 -6.77 -5.11
N ARG A 352 55.70 -7.54 -6.17
CA ARG A 352 56.62 -7.70 -7.29
C ARG A 352 56.10 -6.86 -8.45
N ALA A 353 57.01 -6.27 -9.23
CA ALA A 353 56.63 -5.68 -10.50
C ALA A 353 56.14 -6.80 -11.44
N GLY A 354 54.87 -6.75 -11.89
CA GLY A 354 54.32 -7.80 -12.75
C GLY A 354 52.85 -7.61 -13.08
N ALA A 355 52.27 -8.62 -13.74
CA ALA A 355 50.85 -8.63 -14.11
C ALA A 355 49.92 -8.79 -12.89
N ASP A 356 50.41 -9.41 -11.82
CA ASP A 356 49.71 -9.74 -10.56
C ASP A 356 50.15 -8.87 -9.37
N GLY A 357 51.00 -7.86 -9.60
CA GLY A 357 51.59 -7.09 -8.51
C GLY A 357 52.08 -5.70 -8.88
N ILE A 358 52.31 -4.89 -7.85
CA ILE A 358 52.87 -3.55 -7.93
C ILE A 358 54.12 -3.53 -7.06
N LEU A 359 55.25 -3.08 -7.61
CA LEU A 359 56.52 -3.09 -6.90
C LEU A 359 56.43 -2.32 -5.57
N ASP A 360 56.79 -3.00 -4.48
CA ASP A 360 56.84 -2.44 -3.12
C ASP A 360 55.54 -1.74 -2.66
N THR A 361 54.39 -2.12 -3.25
CA THR A 361 53.08 -1.50 -2.97
C THR A 361 52.01 -2.57 -2.83
N LYS A 362 51.17 -2.47 -1.79
CA LYS A 362 49.92 -3.21 -1.69
C LYS A 362 48.74 -2.27 -1.83
N VAL A 363 47.69 -2.73 -2.50
CA VAL A 363 46.47 -1.95 -2.68
C VAL A 363 45.27 -2.79 -2.27
N PHE A 364 44.43 -2.21 -1.41
CA PHE A 364 43.19 -2.83 -0.98
C PHE A 364 42.06 -1.86 -1.28
N GLY A 365 40.91 -2.37 -1.72
CA GLY A 365 39.72 -1.55 -1.86
C GLY A 365 38.54 -2.15 -1.13
N VAL A 366 37.79 -1.30 -0.45
CA VAL A 366 36.70 -1.65 0.49
C VAL A 366 35.51 -0.71 0.23
N GLY A 367 34.30 -1.07 0.66
CA GLY A 367 33.13 -0.18 0.61
C GLY A 367 32.36 -0.16 -0.72
N GLY A 368 32.48 -1.21 -1.54
CA GLY A 368 31.72 -1.38 -2.79
C GLY A 368 32.36 -0.69 -4.00
N ASP A 369 31.53 -0.37 -4.99
CA ASP A 369 31.94 0.26 -6.25
C ASP A 369 31.68 1.76 -6.19
N THR A 370 32.46 2.54 -6.94
CA THR A 370 32.20 3.97 -7.10
C THR A 370 30.83 4.20 -7.74
N PRO A 371 29.90 4.92 -7.09
CA PRO A 371 28.61 5.22 -7.70
C PRO A 371 28.79 6.01 -9.00
N LEU A 372 28.05 5.63 -10.04
CA LEU A 372 27.96 6.43 -11.27
C LEU A 372 27.12 7.67 -11.02
N TYR A 373 27.41 8.77 -11.71
CA TYR A 373 26.60 9.99 -11.69
C TYR A 373 26.29 10.39 -13.12
N PHE A 374 25.07 10.86 -13.34
CA PHE A 374 24.55 11.16 -14.66
C PHE A 374 24.23 12.65 -14.79
N SER A 375 24.70 13.22 -15.90
CA SER A 375 24.19 14.49 -16.41
C SER A 375 23.21 14.18 -17.52
N SER A 376 21.95 14.50 -17.29
CA SER A 376 20.84 14.17 -18.17
C SER A 376 20.36 15.41 -18.92
N ALA A 377 20.62 15.47 -20.22
CA ALA A 377 20.00 16.46 -21.10
C ALA A 377 18.53 16.08 -21.33
N VAL A 378 17.61 16.88 -20.79
CA VAL A 378 16.17 16.69 -20.93
C VAL A 378 15.60 17.62 -21.99
N SER A 379 14.75 17.08 -22.86
CA SER A 379 14.09 17.80 -23.95
C SER A 379 12.59 17.88 -23.71
N TYR A 380 11.97 18.98 -24.12
CA TYR A 380 10.53 19.25 -23.97
C TYR A 380 9.96 19.89 -25.23
N ASP A 381 8.72 19.55 -25.57
CA ASP A 381 8.00 20.20 -26.69
C ASP A 381 7.49 21.61 -26.34
N THR A 382 7.38 21.93 -25.05
CA THR A 382 6.90 23.24 -24.57
C THR A 382 7.77 23.77 -23.44
N ASN A 383 7.81 25.09 -23.25
CA ASN A 383 8.56 25.75 -22.18
C ASN A 383 7.69 26.14 -20.97
N THR A 384 6.42 25.72 -20.93
CA THR A 384 5.40 26.16 -19.96
C THR A 384 5.83 26.02 -18.49
N TYR A 385 6.71 25.05 -18.19
CA TYR A 385 7.18 24.77 -16.83
C TYR A 385 8.69 25.00 -16.64
N ASN A 386 9.35 25.76 -17.52
CA ASN A 386 10.78 26.03 -17.44
C ASN A 386 11.64 24.76 -17.24
N CYS A 387 11.25 23.66 -17.91
CA CYS A 387 11.96 22.37 -17.89
C CYS A 387 12.01 21.73 -16.48
N LYS A 388 10.94 21.93 -15.69
CA LYS A 388 10.75 21.37 -14.36
C LYS A 388 9.41 20.64 -14.24
N PRO A 389 9.28 19.68 -13.29
CA PRO A 389 7.98 19.14 -12.91
C PRO A 389 7.00 20.28 -12.57
N PRO A 390 5.73 20.22 -13.02
CA PRO A 390 5.04 19.06 -13.60
C PRO A 390 5.21 18.86 -15.13
N GLY A 391 6.13 19.57 -15.78
CA GLY A 391 6.43 19.37 -17.20
C GLY A 391 6.99 17.97 -17.47
N VAL A 392 6.40 17.27 -18.45
CA VAL A 392 6.83 15.92 -18.86
C VAL A 392 7.89 16.05 -19.96
N PRO A 393 9.10 15.51 -19.78
CA PRO A 393 10.11 15.47 -20.84
C PRO A 393 9.64 14.60 -22.01
N THR A 394 10.03 14.97 -23.22
CA THR A 394 9.90 14.10 -24.39
C THR A 394 11.06 13.12 -24.45
N GLN A 395 12.28 13.60 -24.23
CA GLN A 395 13.49 12.79 -24.27
C GLN A 395 14.42 13.15 -23.10
N LEU A 396 15.13 12.16 -22.57
CA LEU A 396 16.19 12.33 -21.59
C LEU A 396 17.44 11.59 -22.05
N MET A 397 18.55 12.28 -22.26
CA MET A 397 19.83 11.69 -22.64
C MET A 397 20.86 11.87 -21.51
N ALA A 398 21.19 10.78 -20.83
CA ALA A 398 22.14 10.74 -19.73
C ALA A 398 23.53 10.30 -20.19
N SER A 399 24.55 11.03 -19.74
CA SER A 399 25.96 10.65 -19.85
C SER A 399 26.58 10.53 -18.46
N VAL A 400 27.54 9.62 -18.31
CA VAL A 400 28.28 9.46 -17.05
C VAL A 400 29.24 10.65 -16.86
N VAL A 401 29.14 11.32 -15.72
CA VAL A 401 29.98 12.45 -15.32
C VAL A 401 30.52 12.26 -13.90
N PRO A 402 31.58 12.98 -13.49
CA PRO A 402 31.92 13.12 -12.07
C PRO A 402 30.74 13.73 -11.30
N VAL A 403 30.60 13.46 -9.99
CA VAL A 403 29.46 13.94 -9.18
C VAL A 403 29.24 15.45 -9.31
N ASP A 404 30.33 16.21 -9.25
CA ASP A 404 30.33 17.67 -9.30
C ASP A 404 30.31 18.21 -10.74
N GLY A 405 30.34 17.32 -11.73
CA GLY A 405 30.29 17.64 -13.16
C GLY A 405 28.88 17.95 -13.67
N CYS A 406 27.84 17.75 -12.86
CA CYS A 406 26.46 18.05 -13.23
C CYS A 406 25.92 19.26 -12.45
N THR A 407 25.44 20.26 -13.17
CA THR A 407 24.72 21.40 -12.60
C THR A 407 23.30 21.43 -13.19
N PRO A 408 22.24 21.26 -12.37
CA PRO A 408 20.89 21.25 -12.89
C PRO A 408 20.49 22.66 -13.36
N THR A 409 19.86 22.74 -14.52
CA THR A 409 19.40 24.03 -15.05
C THR A 409 18.20 24.55 -14.28
N THR A 410 18.16 25.85 -13.99
CA THR A 410 17.01 26.48 -13.33
C THR A 410 15.90 26.90 -14.31
N ALA A 411 16.21 26.99 -15.61
CA ALA A 411 15.30 27.32 -16.69
C ALA A 411 15.69 26.60 -18.00
N CYS A 412 14.73 26.43 -18.91
CA CYS A 412 15.00 25.90 -20.24
C CYS A 412 15.93 26.81 -21.05
N SER A 413 16.68 26.21 -21.96
CA SER A 413 17.32 26.89 -23.08
C SER A 413 16.56 26.63 -24.40
N GLY A 414 16.76 27.50 -25.40
CA GLY A 414 16.12 27.42 -26.71
C GLY A 414 14.99 28.45 -26.92
N THR A 415 14.78 28.85 -28.17
CA THR A 415 13.71 29.76 -28.59
C THR A 415 12.53 29.03 -29.25
N ALA A 416 12.69 27.73 -29.52
CA ALA A 416 11.67 26.84 -30.08
C ALA A 416 11.94 25.39 -29.65
N ALA A 417 10.94 24.53 -29.77
CA ALA A 417 11.05 23.11 -29.44
C ALA A 417 12.11 22.38 -30.31
N PRO A 418 12.91 21.46 -29.74
CA PRO A 418 12.88 21.05 -28.33
C PRO A 418 13.55 22.07 -27.40
N PHE A 419 12.87 22.43 -26.31
CA PHE A 419 13.47 23.18 -25.22
C PHE A 419 14.30 22.23 -24.36
N THR A 420 15.49 22.63 -23.94
CA THR A 420 16.42 21.74 -23.24
C THR A 420 16.77 22.22 -21.83
N GLY A 421 16.98 21.27 -20.93
CA GLY A 421 17.51 21.48 -19.58
C GLY A 421 18.47 20.38 -19.17
N THR A 422 19.03 20.49 -17.97
CA THR A 422 19.92 19.50 -17.36
C THR A 422 19.33 19.02 -16.04
N LEU A 423 19.19 17.71 -15.90
CA LEU A 423 18.91 17.01 -14.64
C LEU A 423 20.15 16.24 -14.18
N CYS A 424 20.37 16.21 -12.87
CA CYS A 424 21.47 15.50 -12.26
C CYS A 424 20.91 14.34 -11.44
N SER A 425 21.40 13.14 -11.70
CA SER A 425 20.99 11.92 -11.01
C SER A 425 22.21 11.05 -10.69
N SER A 426 22.00 10.05 -9.84
CA SER A 426 23.01 9.03 -9.56
C SER A 426 22.62 7.70 -10.22
N GLY A 427 23.59 6.81 -10.42
CA GLY A 427 23.34 5.43 -10.85
C GLY A 427 22.36 4.67 -9.96
N LEU A 428 22.29 5.04 -8.67
CA LEU A 428 21.40 4.43 -7.70
C LEU A 428 19.95 4.94 -7.81
N THR A 429 19.76 6.18 -8.26
CA THR A 429 18.46 6.85 -8.29
C THR A 429 17.93 7.04 -9.71
N PHE A 430 18.72 6.73 -10.75
CA PHE A 430 18.39 7.05 -12.14
C PHE A 430 17.00 6.57 -12.56
N THR A 431 16.64 5.32 -12.26
CA THR A 431 15.32 4.77 -12.60
C THR A 431 14.18 5.48 -11.87
N ASP A 432 14.40 5.85 -10.62
CA ASP A 432 13.42 6.57 -9.79
C ASP A 432 13.27 8.02 -10.28
N ASP A 433 14.38 8.66 -10.63
CA ASP A 433 14.42 10.01 -11.18
C ASP A 433 13.72 10.07 -12.55
N VAL A 434 13.90 9.04 -13.40
CA VAL A 434 13.16 8.89 -14.66
C VAL A 434 11.68 8.66 -14.38
N ALA A 435 11.32 7.74 -13.48
CA ALA A 435 9.91 7.49 -13.14
C ALA A 435 9.22 8.75 -12.60
N ALA A 436 9.91 9.55 -11.79
CA ALA A 436 9.41 10.82 -11.29
C ALA A 436 9.26 11.87 -12.40
N ALA A 437 10.21 11.94 -13.33
CA ALA A 437 10.18 12.90 -14.44
C ALA A 437 9.04 12.63 -15.43
N PHE A 438 8.79 11.35 -15.76
CA PHE A 438 7.74 10.96 -16.70
C PHE A 438 6.37 10.75 -16.01
N GLY A 439 6.35 10.51 -14.71
CA GLY A 439 5.13 10.28 -13.93
C GLY A 439 4.36 9.05 -14.44
N SER A 440 3.06 9.20 -14.69
CA SER A 440 2.22 8.13 -15.24
C SER A 440 2.34 7.94 -16.75
N ASN A 441 3.17 8.75 -17.43
CA ASN A 441 3.32 8.65 -18.88
C ASN A 441 4.23 7.47 -19.25
N PRO A 442 3.92 6.74 -20.35
CA PRO A 442 4.73 5.62 -20.79
C PRO A 442 6.10 6.08 -21.31
N TYR A 443 7.16 5.35 -21.00
CA TYR A 443 8.52 5.65 -21.46
C TYR A 443 9.35 4.38 -21.70
N VAL A 444 10.39 4.53 -22.53
CA VAL A 444 11.36 3.48 -22.86
C VAL A 444 12.78 3.99 -22.62
N ILE A 445 13.55 3.28 -21.81
CA ILE A 445 14.97 3.52 -21.50
C ILE A 445 15.82 2.59 -22.37
N VAL A 446 16.81 3.17 -23.06
CA VAL A 446 17.81 2.48 -23.87
C VAL A 446 19.20 2.77 -23.30
N GLU A 447 19.84 1.77 -22.73
CA GLU A 447 21.23 1.80 -22.28
C GLU A 447 22.15 1.33 -23.40
N THR A 448 23.28 2.03 -23.58
CA THR A 448 24.29 1.70 -24.60
C THR A 448 25.66 1.53 -23.93
N TYR A 449 26.37 0.50 -24.37
CA TYR A 449 27.69 0.11 -23.88
C TYR A 449 28.71 0.12 -25.03
N PRO A 450 30.02 0.24 -24.75
CA PRO A 450 31.07 0.09 -25.75
C PRO A 450 31.08 -1.33 -26.30
N THR A 451 31.52 -1.50 -27.54
CA THR A 451 31.50 -2.81 -28.20
C THR A 451 32.24 -3.90 -27.43
N GLY A 452 31.57 -5.02 -27.18
CA GLY A 452 32.13 -6.20 -26.51
C GLY A 452 32.12 -6.14 -24.99
N MET A 453 31.39 -5.20 -24.39
CA MET A 453 31.30 -5.03 -22.95
C MET A 453 30.12 -5.78 -22.32
N ASN A 454 29.23 -6.38 -23.12
CA ASN A 454 28.13 -7.25 -22.65
C ASN A 454 27.37 -6.64 -21.45
N CYS A 455 27.00 -5.37 -21.55
CA CYS A 455 26.34 -4.55 -20.51
C CYS A 455 26.96 -4.62 -19.11
N ALA A 456 28.27 -4.76 -19.00
CA ALA A 456 28.96 -4.55 -17.73
C ALA A 456 28.59 -3.18 -17.18
N VAL A 457 27.99 -3.13 -15.97
CA VAL A 457 27.44 -1.90 -15.37
C VAL A 457 28.50 -0.77 -15.32
N ALA A 458 29.75 -1.12 -15.01
CA ALA A 458 30.87 -0.19 -14.97
C ALA A 458 31.27 0.40 -16.35
N ALA A 459 30.80 -0.20 -17.44
CA ALA A 459 31.08 0.23 -18.80
C ALA A 459 29.89 0.97 -19.46
N LEU A 460 28.81 1.27 -18.72
CA LEU A 460 27.68 2.02 -19.26
C LEU A 460 28.15 3.35 -19.86
N SER A 461 27.93 3.56 -21.16
CA SER A 461 28.40 4.75 -21.88
C SER A 461 27.37 5.88 -21.85
N SER A 462 26.10 5.54 -22.09
CA SER A 462 25.01 6.50 -22.13
C SER A 462 23.68 5.80 -21.97
N THR A 463 22.69 6.55 -21.49
CA THR A 463 21.31 6.09 -21.41
C THR A 463 20.40 7.10 -22.09
N THR A 464 19.49 6.66 -22.95
CA THR A 464 18.46 7.51 -23.56
C THR A 464 17.07 7.03 -23.17
N THR A 465 16.28 7.90 -22.56
CA THR A 465 14.86 7.66 -22.28
C THR A 465 13.99 8.41 -23.27
N TYR A 466 13.00 7.74 -23.84
CA TYR A 466 12.02 8.28 -24.77
C TYR A 466 10.62 8.23 -24.17
N LEU A 467 9.85 9.32 -24.30
CA LEU A 467 8.41 9.32 -24.11
C LEU A 467 7.77 8.41 -25.16
N ALA A 468 6.95 7.47 -24.70
CA ALA A 468 6.33 6.44 -25.53
C ALA A 468 4.82 6.67 -25.66
N ASP A 469 4.40 7.87 -26.02
CA ASP A 469 2.99 8.25 -26.15
C ASP A 469 2.44 8.10 -27.60
N GLY A 470 3.29 7.62 -28.52
CA GLY A 470 2.98 7.43 -29.94
C GLY A 470 3.02 8.71 -30.79
N LYS A 471 3.24 9.89 -30.20
CA LYS A 471 3.33 11.18 -30.91
C LYS A 471 4.70 11.40 -31.53
N CYS A 472 4.76 12.35 -32.46
CA CYS A 472 6.02 12.80 -33.03
C CYS A 472 6.69 13.82 -32.10
N HIS A 473 7.92 13.53 -31.68
CA HIS A 473 8.71 14.45 -30.88
C HIS A 473 9.99 14.83 -31.62
N LYS A 474 10.36 16.11 -31.57
CA LYS A 474 11.60 16.60 -32.18
C LYS A 474 12.79 16.30 -31.29
N THR A 475 13.90 15.85 -31.88
CA THR A 475 15.20 15.70 -31.20
C THR A 475 16.20 16.78 -31.60
N GLY A 476 15.80 17.64 -32.53
CA GLY A 476 16.59 18.77 -33.00
C GLY A 476 15.87 19.49 -34.14
N ALA A 477 16.63 20.31 -34.89
CA ALA A 477 16.08 21.12 -35.97
C ALA A 477 15.63 20.33 -37.22
N SER A 478 16.09 19.09 -37.37
CA SER A 478 15.88 18.29 -38.59
C SER A 478 15.58 16.82 -38.31
N MET A 479 15.35 16.43 -37.06
CA MET A 479 15.15 15.02 -36.68
C MET A 479 14.02 14.91 -35.67
N SER A 480 13.36 13.77 -35.69
CA SER A 480 12.27 13.43 -34.78
C SER A 480 12.23 11.93 -34.49
N TYR A 481 11.41 11.53 -33.53
CA TYR A 481 11.12 10.13 -33.28
C TYR A 481 9.65 9.92 -32.92
N ARG A 482 9.23 8.66 -33.00
CA ARG A 482 8.02 8.12 -32.40
C ARG A 482 8.38 6.88 -31.62
N VAL A 483 7.89 6.77 -30.38
CA VAL A 483 7.99 5.54 -29.60
C VAL A 483 6.62 5.06 -29.20
N THR A 484 6.38 3.77 -29.36
CA THR A 484 5.26 3.07 -28.76
C THR A 484 5.78 1.96 -27.86
N ARG A 485 5.16 1.77 -26.69
CA ARG A 485 5.44 0.71 -25.73
C ARG A 485 4.16 -0.06 -25.47
N MET A 486 4.25 -1.38 -25.52
CA MET A 486 3.11 -2.27 -25.44
C MET A 486 3.02 -2.95 -24.05
N VAL A 487 1.82 -3.42 -23.65
CA VAL A 487 1.56 -4.20 -22.40
C VAL A 487 2.60 -5.27 -22.03
N ASP A 488 2.96 -6.16 -22.95
CA ASP A 488 4.00 -7.20 -22.81
C ASP A 488 5.42 -6.66 -22.67
N GLY A 489 5.59 -5.34 -22.59
CA GLY A 489 6.86 -4.66 -22.42
C GLY A 489 7.57 -4.33 -23.72
N SER A 490 7.21 -4.96 -24.85
CA SER A 490 7.80 -4.68 -26.16
C SER A 490 7.65 -3.21 -26.56
N ALA A 491 8.58 -2.71 -27.37
CA ALA A 491 8.57 -1.31 -27.80
C ALA A 491 9.04 -1.17 -29.25
N VAL A 492 8.54 -0.14 -29.93
CA VAL A 492 9.00 0.24 -31.27
C VAL A 492 9.51 1.66 -31.20
N ILE A 493 10.80 1.85 -31.50
CA ILE A 493 11.44 3.17 -31.57
C ILE A 493 11.70 3.46 -33.04
N LYS A 494 10.98 4.43 -33.62
CA LYS A 494 11.20 4.92 -34.99
C LYS A 494 11.86 6.28 -34.95
N ARG A 495 13.05 6.40 -35.54
CA ARG A 495 13.77 7.68 -35.66
C ARG A 495 13.71 8.16 -37.11
N TYR A 496 13.41 9.43 -37.29
CA TYR A 496 13.18 10.06 -38.59
C TYR A 496 14.22 11.14 -38.86
N THR A 497 14.47 11.38 -40.15
CA THR A 497 15.42 12.38 -40.64
C THR A 497 14.76 13.72 -41.00
N ASP A 498 13.54 13.93 -40.53
CA ASP A 498 12.76 15.15 -40.66
C ASP A 498 12.12 15.52 -39.31
N THR A 499 11.33 16.60 -39.25
CA THR A 499 10.68 17.05 -37.99
C THR A 499 9.21 16.69 -37.85
N GLY A 500 8.57 16.17 -38.91
CA GLY A 500 7.18 15.74 -38.97
C GLY A 500 6.96 14.23 -38.80
N CYS A 501 8.06 13.46 -38.69
CA CYS A 501 8.03 11.99 -38.65
C CYS A 501 7.48 11.36 -39.94
N GLU A 502 7.86 11.89 -41.11
CA GLU A 502 7.35 11.48 -42.42
C GLU A 502 8.38 10.72 -43.28
N ALA A 503 9.67 11.03 -43.15
CA ALA A 503 10.75 10.56 -44.01
C ALA A 503 11.85 9.78 -43.25
N GLY A 504 12.23 8.61 -43.79
CA GLY A 504 13.49 7.94 -43.43
C GLY A 504 13.52 7.30 -42.03
N GLY A 505 12.53 6.47 -41.70
CA GLY A 505 12.45 5.79 -40.40
C GLY A 505 13.48 4.66 -40.23
N LEU A 506 14.54 4.85 -39.44
CA LEU A 506 15.29 3.72 -38.90
C LEU A 506 14.47 3.14 -37.74
N ILE A 507 14.03 1.90 -37.90
CA ILE A 507 13.17 1.20 -36.94
C ILE A 507 14.05 0.33 -36.05
N SER A 508 14.01 0.58 -34.74
CA SER A 508 14.53 -0.33 -33.73
C SER A 508 13.32 -0.98 -33.05
N GLU A 509 13.06 -2.24 -33.37
CA GLU A 509 12.04 -3.05 -32.71
C GLU A 509 12.65 -3.74 -31.49
N VAL A 510 11.98 -3.60 -30.36
CA VAL A 510 12.36 -4.19 -29.08
C VAL A 510 11.30 -5.24 -28.77
N THR A 511 11.69 -6.50 -28.85
CA THR A 511 10.82 -7.64 -28.59
C THR A 511 10.48 -7.74 -27.09
N ALA A 512 9.35 -8.36 -26.76
CA ALA A 512 8.96 -8.60 -25.36
C ALA A 512 10.01 -9.44 -24.60
N VAL A 513 10.71 -10.33 -25.30
CA VAL A 513 11.77 -11.19 -24.75
C VAL A 513 12.99 -10.36 -24.33
N GLN A 514 13.40 -9.37 -25.14
CA GLN A 514 14.50 -8.46 -24.78
C GLN A 514 14.19 -7.65 -23.51
N VAL A 515 12.90 -7.39 -23.22
CA VAL A 515 12.46 -6.61 -22.06
C VAL A 515 12.24 -7.47 -20.82
N SER A 516 11.75 -8.71 -20.97
CA SER A 516 11.51 -9.62 -19.84
C SER A 516 12.78 -10.09 -19.16
N ASP A 517 13.85 -10.24 -19.94
CA ASP A 517 15.07 -10.85 -19.43
C ASP A 517 15.99 -9.81 -18.79
N ASN A 518 15.80 -8.51 -19.08
CA ASN A 518 16.70 -7.44 -18.64
C ASN A 518 18.19 -7.74 -18.97
N LEU A 519 18.42 -8.65 -19.92
CA LEU A 519 19.71 -9.16 -20.37
C LEU A 519 20.20 -8.30 -21.53
N CYS A 520 21.52 -8.21 -21.70
CA CYS A 520 22.08 -7.80 -22.98
C CYS A 520 21.58 -8.72 -24.08
N SER A 521 21.29 -8.17 -25.26
CA SER A 521 20.96 -9.00 -26.42
C SER A 521 22.06 -10.07 -26.59
N THR A 522 21.69 -11.35 -26.50
CA THR A 522 22.61 -12.49 -26.66
C THR A 522 22.63 -13.02 -28.09
N ASP A 523 21.90 -12.38 -29.01
CA ASP A 523 21.84 -12.78 -30.42
C ASP A 523 23.12 -12.33 -31.15
N PRO A 524 23.96 -13.25 -31.69
CA PRO A 524 25.18 -12.92 -32.44
C PRO A 524 24.96 -12.01 -33.66
N ASN A 525 23.73 -11.73 -34.09
CA ASN A 525 23.39 -10.82 -35.18
C ASN A 525 22.79 -9.47 -34.72
N ASP A 526 22.60 -9.26 -33.42
CA ASP A 526 22.05 -8.04 -32.82
C ASP A 526 23.10 -7.37 -31.92
N ASN A 527 23.00 -6.06 -31.69
CA ASN A 527 24.01 -5.30 -30.93
C ASN A 527 24.06 -5.75 -29.46
N HIS A 528 25.03 -6.60 -29.10
CA HIS A 528 25.35 -7.15 -27.75
C HIS A 528 25.57 -6.11 -26.65
N ASP A 529 25.55 -4.83 -27.01
CA ASP A 529 25.93 -3.71 -26.16
C ASP A 529 24.75 -2.74 -25.95
N THR A 530 23.52 -3.24 -26.05
CA THR A 530 22.31 -2.46 -25.77
C THR A 530 21.36 -3.20 -24.84
N LYS A 531 20.73 -2.44 -23.94
CA LYS A 531 19.71 -2.93 -23.01
C LYS A 531 18.51 -1.99 -23.02
N VAL A 532 17.30 -2.55 -23.10
CA VAL A 532 16.07 -1.76 -23.25
C VAL A 532 15.01 -2.20 -22.25
N TYR A 533 14.46 -1.24 -21.52
CA TYR A 533 13.38 -1.45 -20.55
C TYR A 533 12.52 -0.20 -20.44
N GLY A 534 11.47 -0.18 -19.60
CA GLY A 534 10.59 0.99 -19.50
C GLY A 534 9.35 0.73 -18.67
N SER A 535 8.45 1.71 -18.62
CA SER A 535 7.20 1.63 -17.86
C SER A 535 6.04 2.22 -18.64
N GLY A 536 4.82 1.83 -18.27
CA GLY A 536 3.57 2.28 -18.89
C GLY A 536 3.26 1.62 -20.25
N GLU A 537 2.05 1.88 -20.72
CA GLU A 537 1.53 1.45 -22.03
C GLU A 537 1.15 2.67 -22.84
N THR A 538 1.50 2.70 -24.13
CA THR A 538 1.00 3.72 -25.06
C THR A 538 -0.51 3.58 -25.24
N PRO A 539 -1.32 4.61 -24.96
CA PRO A 539 -2.74 4.57 -25.24
C PRO A 539 -3.00 4.34 -26.73
N LEU A 540 -3.96 3.47 -27.05
CA LEU A 540 -4.47 3.29 -28.40
C LEU A 540 -5.48 4.42 -28.70
N TYR A 541 -5.18 5.20 -29.74
CA TYR A 541 -6.03 6.31 -30.19
C TYR A 541 -7.03 5.83 -31.24
N LEU A 542 -8.25 6.33 -31.12
CA LEU A 542 -9.39 5.91 -31.91
C LEU A 542 -9.98 7.11 -32.63
N LYS A 543 -10.04 7.04 -33.96
CA LYS A 543 -10.74 8.03 -34.79
C LYS A 543 -12.08 7.45 -35.19
N SER A 544 -13.15 8.13 -34.80
CA SER A 544 -14.53 7.70 -35.04
C SER A 544 -15.19 8.60 -36.09
N LEU A 545 -15.78 8.00 -37.11
CA LEU A 545 -16.66 8.65 -38.06
C LEU A 545 -18.10 8.41 -37.60
N VAL A 546 -18.77 9.48 -37.17
CA VAL A 546 -20.14 9.47 -36.66
C VAL A 546 -21.07 9.88 -37.80
N GLY A 547 -22.01 9.00 -38.16
CA GLY A 547 -23.03 9.19 -39.19
C GLY A 547 -24.38 9.59 -38.59
N TYR A 548 -25.03 10.55 -39.23
CA TYR A 548 -26.33 11.09 -38.87
C TYR A 548 -27.26 11.07 -40.08
N GLU A 549 -28.50 10.65 -39.86
CA GLU A 549 -29.56 10.68 -40.86
C GLU A 549 -30.43 11.92 -40.64
N THR A 550 -30.24 12.95 -41.45
CA THR A 550 -30.93 14.24 -41.31
C THR A 550 -31.03 14.99 -42.63
N THR A 551 -32.09 15.78 -42.77
CA THR A 551 -32.29 16.67 -43.92
C THR A 551 -31.75 18.09 -43.68
N THR A 552 -31.38 18.42 -42.44
CA THR A 552 -30.99 19.78 -42.01
C THR A 552 -29.49 20.02 -41.99
N GLY A 553 -28.68 18.97 -42.13
CA GLY A 553 -27.21 19.05 -42.08
C GLY A 553 -26.62 19.26 -40.69
N ALA A 554 -27.40 19.08 -39.62
CA ALA A 554 -26.94 19.18 -38.24
C ALA A 554 -26.44 17.83 -37.68
N CYS A 555 -25.27 17.82 -37.05
CA CYS A 555 -24.64 16.65 -36.39
C CYS A 555 -24.48 16.86 -34.88
N GLU A 556 -25.40 17.63 -34.29
CA GLU A 556 -25.42 17.98 -32.88
C GLU A 556 -26.83 17.70 -32.34
N PRO A 557 -27.00 17.54 -31.01
CA PRO A 557 -28.30 17.33 -30.39
C PRO A 557 -29.33 18.36 -30.88
N PRO A 558 -30.58 17.94 -31.19
CA PRO A 558 -31.22 16.68 -30.79
C PRO A 558 -31.09 15.51 -31.79
N VAL A 559 -30.22 15.60 -32.81
CA VAL A 559 -30.11 14.52 -33.82
C VAL A 559 -29.26 13.37 -33.27
N VAL A 560 -29.88 12.19 -33.12
CA VAL A 560 -29.21 10.98 -32.62
C VAL A 560 -28.34 10.37 -33.74
N PRO A 561 -27.08 9.97 -33.45
CA PRO A 561 -26.27 9.21 -34.40
C PRO A 561 -26.93 7.90 -34.81
N ILE A 562 -26.80 7.54 -36.08
CA ILE A 562 -27.25 6.23 -36.58
C ILE A 562 -26.12 5.20 -36.53
N GLN A 563 -24.90 5.59 -36.91
CA GLN A 563 -23.76 4.69 -36.95
C GLN A 563 -22.48 5.40 -36.51
N VAL A 564 -21.61 4.70 -35.76
CA VAL A 564 -20.26 5.18 -35.45
C VAL A 564 -19.25 4.15 -35.91
N SER A 565 -18.41 4.50 -36.88
CA SER A 565 -17.33 3.65 -37.38
C SER A 565 -15.99 4.16 -36.88
N THR A 566 -15.31 3.37 -36.06
CA THR A 566 -14.06 3.72 -35.41
C THR A 566 -12.92 2.86 -35.91
N SER A 567 -11.81 3.50 -36.26
CA SER A 567 -10.55 2.84 -36.62
C SER A 567 -9.44 3.23 -35.64
N VAL A 568 -8.52 2.30 -35.39
CA VAL A 568 -7.28 2.61 -34.66
C VAL A 568 -6.43 3.55 -35.52
N THR A 569 -5.92 4.61 -34.91
CA THR A 569 -5.10 5.62 -35.59
C THR A 569 -3.94 6.07 -34.71
N MET A 570 -3.03 6.85 -35.28
CA MET A 570 -2.00 7.52 -34.49
C MET A 570 -2.58 8.78 -33.82
N PRO A 571 -2.11 9.16 -32.63
CA PRO A 571 -2.61 10.35 -31.92
C PRO A 571 -2.61 11.61 -32.80
N ASP A 572 -1.53 11.86 -33.53
CA ASP A 572 -1.37 13.07 -34.33
C ASP A 572 -2.31 13.13 -35.56
N THR A 573 -2.81 11.97 -36.01
CA THR A 573 -3.76 11.88 -37.13
C THR A 573 -5.22 11.88 -36.69
N CYS A 574 -5.46 11.84 -35.37
CA CYS A 574 -6.79 11.96 -34.81
C CYS A 574 -7.20 13.43 -34.71
N VAL A 575 -7.79 13.95 -35.79
CA VAL A 575 -8.36 15.30 -35.83
C VAL A 575 -9.88 15.20 -35.85
N ALA A 576 -10.53 15.76 -34.83
CA ALA A 576 -11.99 15.89 -34.78
C ALA A 576 -12.45 17.02 -35.70
N THR A 577 -13.57 16.82 -36.40
CA THR A 577 -14.16 17.89 -37.22
C THR A 577 -15.17 18.67 -36.41
N THR A 578 -15.21 19.98 -36.59
CA THR A 578 -16.20 20.88 -35.96
C THR A 578 -17.44 21.07 -36.82
N SER A 579 -17.38 20.76 -38.11
CA SER A 579 -18.50 20.84 -39.06
C SER A 579 -18.90 19.46 -39.58
N CYS A 580 -20.18 19.33 -39.93
CA CYS A 580 -20.71 18.20 -40.68
C CYS A 580 -20.25 18.25 -42.13
N SER A 581 -19.93 17.09 -42.69
CA SER A 581 -19.71 16.91 -44.12
C SER A 581 -20.66 15.85 -44.66
N GLY A 582 -21.29 16.09 -45.80
CA GLY A 582 -22.22 15.15 -46.41
C GLY A 582 -23.29 15.85 -47.25
N SER A 583 -24.27 15.09 -47.68
CA SER A 583 -25.45 15.56 -48.41
C SER A 583 -26.65 14.76 -47.95
N GLY A 584 -27.79 15.43 -47.73
CA GLY A 584 -29.00 14.79 -47.23
C GLY A 584 -29.40 13.56 -48.06
N PRO A 585 -29.72 12.42 -47.42
CA PRO A 585 -30.02 12.29 -45.99
C PRO A 585 -28.82 11.99 -45.05
N LEU A 586 -27.57 11.84 -45.54
CA LEU A 586 -26.43 11.41 -44.71
C LEU A 586 -25.37 12.49 -44.47
N TYR A 587 -25.08 12.73 -43.19
CA TYR A 587 -24.03 13.65 -42.75
C TYR A 587 -23.07 12.96 -41.78
N PHE A 588 -21.78 13.34 -41.85
CA PHE A 588 -20.72 12.75 -41.06
C PHE A 588 -19.92 13.79 -40.28
N ARG A 589 -19.41 13.38 -39.12
CA ARG A 589 -18.46 14.11 -38.30
C ARG A 589 -17.37 13.17 -37.80
N SER A 590 -16.13 13.63 -37.70
CA SER A 590 -15.05 12.88 -37.04
C SER A 590 -14.90 13.29 -35.57
N THR A 591 -14.78 12.31 -34.68
CA THR A 591 -14.45 12.48 -33.26
C THR A 591 -13.23 11.63 -32.88
N CYS A 592 -12.59 11.98 -31.77
CA CYS A 592 -11.38 11.33 -31.28
C CYS A 592 -11.55 10.86 -29.85
N SER A 593 -11.18 9.61 -29.59
CA SER A 593 -11.24 8.98 -28.28
C SER A 593 -10.04 8.06 -28.08
N THR A 594 -9.96 7.42 -26.92
CA THR A 594 -9.01 6.34 -26.64
C THR A 594 -9.77 5.05 -26.36
N THR A 595 -9.08 3.90 -26.38
CA THR A 595 -9.66 2.62 -25.99
C THR A 595 -10.19 2.60 -24.54
N SER A 596 -9.75 3.52 -23.68
CA SER A 596 -10.24 3.67 -22.31
C SER A 596 -11.50 4.53 -22.17
N THR A 597 -11.76 5.46 -23.10
CA THR A 597 -12.90 6.40 -22.99
C THR A 597 -14.04 6.11 -23.96
N TYR A 598 -13.78 5.40 -25.07
CA TYR A 598 -14.74 5.36 -26.19
C TYR A 598 -16.13 4.84 -25.81
N LYS A 599 -16.26 3.90 -24.85
CA LYS A 599 -17.56 3.40 -24.39
C LYS A 599 -18.38 4.48 -23.69
N THR A 600 -17.71 5.32 -22.90
CA THR A 600 -18.31 6.49 -22.24
C THR A 600 -18.70 7.52 -23.29
N ASP A 601 -17.83 7.77 -24.26
CA ASP A 601 -18.10 8.71 -25.35
C ASP A 601 -19.32 8.27 -26.17
N LEU A 602 -19.44 6.97 -26.48
CA LEU A 602 -20.61 6.40 -27.16
C LEU A 602 -21.89 6.49 -26.31
N ALA A 603 -21.80 6.25 -25.00
CA ALA A 603 -22.97 6.39 -24.11
C ALA A 603 -23.50 7.83 -24.07
N VAL A 604 -22.61 8.83 -24.11
CA VAL A 604 -23.00 10.24 -24.23
C VAL A 604 -23.60 10.53 -25.62
N MET A 605 -23.01 9.99 -26.69
CA MET A 605 -23.49 10.22 -28.06
C MET A 605 -24.89 9.65 -28.34
N PHE A 606 -25.20 8.48 -27.81
CA PHE A 606 -26.49 7.80 -28.03
C PHE A 606 -27.53 8.09 -26.94
N GLU A 607 -27.14 8.73 -25.83
CA GLU A 607 -28.01 9.07 -24.71
C GLU A 607 -28.82 7.85 -24.20
N GLU A 608 -30.15 7.97 -24.12
CA GLU A 608 -31.06 6.89 -23.68
C GLU A 608 -31.43 5.90 -24.80
N ASN A 609 -30.96 6.12 -26.03
CA ASN A 609 -31.30 5.28 -27.17
C ASN A 609 -30.60 3.92 -27.09
N THR A 610 -31.27 2.89 -27.62
CA THR A 610 -30.70 1.54 -27.67
C THR A 610 -29.67 1.45 -28.79
N TYR A 611 -28.47 0.93 -28.50
CA TYR A 611 -27.41 0.75 -29.50
C TYR A 611 -26.60 -0.52 -29.27
N ILE A 612 -25.95 -0.99 -30.33
CA ILE A 612 -25.09 -2.19 -30.34
C ILE A 612 -23.67 -1.80 -30.77
N ILE A 613 -22.67 -2.14 -29.97
CA ILE A 613 -21.23 -1.98 -30.28
C ILE A 613 -20.68 -3.31 -30.78
N VAL A 614 -20.00 -3.30 -31.92
CA VAL A 614 -19.28 -4.43 -32.49
C VAL A 614 -17.79 -4.09 -32.53
N GLU A 615 -17.00 -4.70 -31.66
CA GLU A 615 -15.52 -4.68 -31.73
C GLU A 615 -15.07 -5.83 -32.63
N ARG A 616 -14.25 -5.56 -33.65
CA ARG A 616 -13.63 -6.58 -34.50
C ARG A 616 -12.14 -6.67 -34.25
N TYR A 617 -11.61 -7.89 -34.28
CA TYR A 617 -10.23 -8.19 -34.00
C TYR A 617 -9.55 -8.90 -35.17
N THR A 618 -8.21 -8.89 -35.20
CA THR A 618 -7.42 -9.65 -36.19
C THR A 618 -7.79 -11.12 -36.13
N SER A 619 -8.02 -11.72 -37.30
CA SER A 619 -8.54 -13.08 -37.36
C SER A 619 -7.59 -14.11 -36.73
N GLY A 620 -8.15 -15.00 -35.90
CA GLY A 620 -7.39 -16.07 -35.25
C GLY A 620 -6.55 -15.62 -34.04
N LYS A 621 -6.75 -14.39 -33.56
CA LYS A 621 -6.05 -13.82 -32.40
C LYS A 621 -7.00 -13.63 -31.22
N SER A 622 -6.44 -13.48 -30.03
CA SER A 622 -7.25 -13.21 -28.83
C SER A 622 -7.79 -11.77 -28.88
N CYS A 623 -8.99 -11.55 -28.32
CA CYS A 623 -9.61 -10.22 -28.27
C CYS A 623 -9.05 -9.33 -27.17
N ASN A 624 -7.77 -9.05 -27.31
CA ASN A 624 -7.05 -8.00 -26.62
C ASN A 624 -7.10 -6.71 -27.46
N SER A 625 -6.90 -5.56 -26.82
CA SER A 625 -7.00 -4.23 -27.45
C SER A 625 -6.05 -4.03 -28.63
N ARG A 626 -4.95 -4.79 -28.74
CA ARG A 626 -3.97 -4.67 -29.84
C ARG A 626 -4.42 -5.32 -31.12
N GLU A 627 -5.25 -6.36 -31.01
CA GLU A 627 -5.82 -7.02 -32.17
C GLU A 627 -7.08 -6.29 -32.65
N LEU A 628 -7.53 -5.24 -31.93
CA LEU A 628 -8.69 -4.46 -32.32
C LEU A 628 -8.42 -3.76 -33.66
N THR A 629 -9.16 -4.16 -34.68
CA THR A 629 -9.04 -3.61 -36.03
C THR A 629 -10.03 -2.48 -36.26
N SER A 630 -11.24 -2.60 -35.72
CA SER A 630 -12.31 -1.61 -35.85
C SER A 630 -13.35 -1.76 -34.76
N ILE A 631 -14.06 -0.68 -34.48
CA ILE A 631 -15.29 -0.69 -33.68
C ILE A 631 -16.38 -0.12 -34.56
N THR A 632 -17.54 -0.77 -34.64
CA THR A 632 -18.73 -0.20 -35.28
C THR A 632 -19.88 -0.21 -34.32
N THR A 633 -20.52 0.93 -34.12
CA THR A 633 -21.71 1.07 -33.26
C THR A 633 -22.92 1.38 -34.11
N PHE A 634 -24.04 0.71 -33.85
CA PHE A 634 -25.29 0.83 -34.59
C PHE A 634 -26.43 1.27 -33.65
N LEU A 635 -27.23 2.25 -34.06
CA LEU A 635 -28.52 2.51 -33.45
C LEU A 635 -29.43 1.29 -33.64
N ALA A 636 -30.02 0.79 -32.56
CA ALA A 636 -30.74 -0.48 -32.52
C ALA A 636 -32.22 -0.29 -32.18
N ASP A 637 -32.91 0.53 -32.97
CA ASP A 637 -34.32 0.87 -32.83
C ASP A 637 -35.26 0.02 -33.71
N GLY A 638 -34.71 -0.94 -34.46
CA GLY A 638 -35.47 -1.81 -35.37
C GLY A 638 -35.90 -1.17 -36.69
N LYS A 639 -35.51 0.07 -36.97
CA LYS A 639 -35.79 0.73 -38.25
C LYS A 639 -34.67 0.50 -39.26
N CYS A 640 -34.98 0.83 -40.51
CA CYS A 640 -33.98 0.85 -41.57
C CYS A 640 -33.25 2.19 -41.55
N HIS A 641 -31.92 2.15 -41.54
CA HIS A 641 -31.04 3.32 -41.59
C HIS A 641 -30.09 3.24 -42.77
N GLU A 642 -29.97 4.32 -43.53
CA GLU A 642 -29.00 4.42 -44.63
C GLU A 642 -27.56 4.56 -44.09
N THR A 643 -26.60 3.86 -44.71
CA THR A 643 -25.15 3.99 -44.38
C THR A 643 -24.31 4.46 -45.56
N GLY A 644 -24.94 4.55 -46.73
CA GLY A 644 -24.39 5.02 -47.98
C GLY A 644 -25.47 5.05 -49.05
N THR A 645 -25.12 5.46 -50.27
CA THR A 645 -26.08 5.61 -51.38
C THR A 645 -26.71 4.29 -51.87
N ALA A 646 -26.19 3.16 -51.44
CA ALA A 646 -26.66 1.82 -51.81
C ALA A 646 -26.45 0.79 -50.68
N THR A 647 -26.38 1.23 -49.43
CA THR A 647 -26.25 0.33 -48.28
C THR A 647 -27.08 0.85 -47.12
N SER A 648 -27.70 -0.07 -46.39
CA SER A 648 -28.51 0.23 -45.21
C SER A 648 -28.34 -0.88 -44.19
N TYR A 649 -28.79 -0.63 -42.96
CA TYR A 649 -28.88 -1.66 -41.95
C TYR A 649 -30.16 -1.52 -41.15
N ASN A 650 -30.55 -2.62 -40.51
CA ASN A 650 -31.49 -2.64 -39.41
C ASN A 650 -30.83 -3.37 -38.25
N ALA A 651 -30.93 -2.82 -37.04
CA ALA A 651 -30.43 -3.47 -35.85
C ALA A 651 -31.50 -3.48 -34.74
N THR A 652 -31.59 -4.59 -34.00
CA THR A 652 -32.50 -4.75 -32.85
C THR A 652 -31.75 -5.36 -31.68
N ARG A 653 -32.10 -4.94 -30.45
CA ARG A 653 -31.56 -5.49 -29.21
C ARG A 653 -32.67 -5.82 -28.21
N ASN A 654 -32.82 -7.09 -27.91
CA ASN A 654 -33.74 -7.60 -26.89
C ASN A 654 -33.26 -7.26 -25.47
N TRP A 655 -34.18 -7.32 -24.50
CA TRP A 655 -33.89 -7.04 -23.09
C TRP A 655 -32.92 -8.06 -22.45
N ASP A 656 -32.89 -9.30 -22.96
CA ASP A 656 -31.97 -10.36 -22.55
C ASP A 656 -30.55 -10.19 -23.12
N GLY A 657 -30.32 -9.12 -23.88
CA GLY A 657 -29.06 -8.81 -24.55
C GLY A 657 -28.91 -9.48 -25.92
N ALA A 658 -29.82 -10.37 -26.32
CA ALA A 658 -29.81 -10.93 -27.67
C ALA A 658 -30.01 -9.81 -28.69
N SER A 659 -29.21 -9.82 -29.76
CA SER A 659 -29.16 -8.71 -30.70
C SER A 659 -29.07 -9.23 -32.13
N THR A 660 -29.65 -8.50 -33.08
CA THR A 660 -29.46 -8.77 -34.51
C THR A 660 -29.03 -7.50 -35.22
N ILE A 661 -28.08 -7.63 -36.13
CA ILE A 661 -27.69 -6.58 -37.07
C ILE A 661 -27.79 -7.19 -38.46
N THR A 662 -28.66 -6.63 -39.30
CA THR A 662 -28.79 -7.04 -40.70
C THR A 662 -28.30 -5.90 -41.58
N LEU A 663 -27.27 -6.18 -42.38
CA LEU A 663 -26.70 -5.27 -43.37
C LEU A 663 -27.29 -5.60 -44.74
N PHE A 664 -27.73 -4.59 -45.47
CA PHE A 664 -28.36 -4.71 -46.80
C PHE A 664 -27.51 -4.00 -47.86
N THR A 665 -27.62 -4.47 -49.10
CA THR A 665 -26.90 -3.91 -50.26
C THR A 665 -27.76 -2.92 -51.07
N ASP A 666 -28.78 -2.35 -50.44
CA ASP A 666 -29.58 -1.23 -50.95
C ASP A 666 -29.87 -0.24 -49.81
N SER A 667 -30.52 0.89 -50.09
CA SER A 667 -30.85 1.93 -49.09
C SER A 667 -32.19 1.73 -48.37
N MET A 668 -32.98 0.71 -48.73
CA MET A 668 -34.35 0.50 -48.25
C MET A 668 -34.52 -0.79 -47.44
N CYS A 669 -33.43 -1.43 -47.03
CA CYS A 669 -33.41 -2.70 -46.32
C CYS A 669 -34.21 -3.82 -47.01
N ALA A 670 -34.13 -3.94 -48.34
CA ALA A 670 -35.00 -4.84 -49.12
C ALA A 670 -34.28 -6.08 -49.70
N THR A 671 -33.00 -5.98 -50.02
CA THR A 671 -32.26 -6.92 -50.87
C THR A 671 -30.82 -7.14 -50.38
N GLY A 672 -30.31 -8.36 -50.58
CA GLY A 672 -28.90 -8.71 -50.32
C GLY A 672 -28.49 -8.64 -48.85
N ALA A 673 -29.28 -9.24 -47.96
CA ALA A 673 -29.07 -9.17 -46.51
C ALA A 673 -27.96 -10.12 -46.00
N SER A 674 -27.08 -9.62 -45.13
CA SER A 674 -26.21 -10.42 -44.25
C SER A 674 -26.54 -10.11 -42.80
N THR A 675 -26.78 -11.13 -41.98
CA THR A 675 -27.23 -10.96 -40.59
C THR A 675 -26.19 -11.48 -39.61
N LEU A 676 -25.76 -10.61 -38.70
CA LEU A 676 -25.06 -10.98 -37.48
C LEU A 676 -26.10 -11.13 -36.36
N ALA A 677 -26.31 -12.35 -35.89
CA ALA A 677 -27.16 -12.65 -34.75
C ALA A 677 -26.30 -12.99 -33.52
N VAL A 678 -26.62 -12.38 -32.39
CA VAL A 678 -25.97 -12.58 -31.11
C VAL A 678 -27.00 -13.10 -30.11
N THR A 679 -26.77 -14.29 -29.58
CA THR A 679 -27.64 -14.86 -28.55
C THR A 679 -27.40 -14.20 -27.19
N ALA A 680 -28.37 -14.30 -26.26
CA ALA A 680 -28.21 -13.80 -24.89
C ALA A 680 -26.97 -14.39 -24.19
N ALA A 681 -26.67 -15.67 -24.44
CA ALA A 681 -25.47 -16.33 -23.90
C ALA A 681 -24.16 -15.76 -24.46
N GLN A 682 -24.13 -15.40 -25.75
CA GLN A 682 -22.97 -14.75 -26.37
C GLN A 682 -22.81 -13.31 -25.90
N ALA A 683 -23.90 -12.56 -25.72
CA ALA A 683 -23.88 -11.21 -25.17
C ALA A 683 -23.38 -11.18 -23.71
N ALA A 684 -23.77 -12.18 -22.89
CA ALA A 684 -23.31 -12.31 -21.50
C ALA A 684 -21.88 -12.85 -21.39
N GLY A 685 -21.52 -13.83 -22.23
CA GLY A 685 -20.19 -14.45 -22.22
C GLY A 685 -19.09 -13.57 -22.81
N ASN A 686 -19.45 -12.74 -23.80
CA ASN A 686 -18.62 -11.70 -24.41
C ASN A 686 -17.14 -12.08 -24.61
N SER A 687 -16.93 -13.23 -25.24
CA SER A 687 -15.61 -13.78 -25.51
C SER A 687 -15.40 -13.96 -27.00
N CYS A 688 -14.14 -14.01 -27.42
CA CYS A 688 -13.78 -14.28 -28.82
C CYS A 688 -13.40 -15.73 -29.08
N ALA A 689 -13.84 -16.62 -28.20
CA ALA A 689 -13.68 -18.04 -28.39
C ALA A 689 -14.80 -18.57 -29.31
N THR A 690 -14.49 -19.65 -30.02
CA THR A 690 -15.50 -20.46 -30.71
C THR A 690 -16.38 -21.18 -29.69
N GLY A 691 -17.71 -20.98 -29.71
CA GLY A 691 -18.63 -21.73 -28.85
C GLY A 691 -19.92 -21.00 -28.47
N ALA A 692 -20.70 -21.59 -27.57
CA ALA A 692 -22.03 -21.09 -27.16
C ALA A 692 -22.02 -19.71 -26.47
N THR A 693 -20.85 -19.25 -26.01
CA THR A 693 -20.67 -18.00 -25.25
C THR A 693 -19.72 -17.01 -25.95
N GLY A 694 -19.30 -17.28 -27.19
CA GLY A 694 -18.36 -16.44 -27.91
C GLY A 694 -18.70 -16.20 -29.37
N ILE A 695 -18.11 -15.12 -29.92
CA ILE A 695 -18.23 -14.70 -31.32
C ILE A 695 -16.81 -14.65 -31.87
N ILE A 696 -16.53 -15.42 -32.93
CA ILE A 696 -15.18 -15.49 -33.51
C ILE A 696 -14.75 -14.09 -33.94
N ASP A 697 -13.54 -13.70 -33.52
CA ASP A 697 -12.88 -12.45 -33.88
C ASP A 697 -13.68 -11.17 -33.56
N ALA A 698 -14.72 -11.25 -32.71
CA ALA A 698 -15.57 -10.11 -32.40
C ALA A 698 -16.13 -10.13 -30.97
N LYS A 699 -16.36 -8.94 -30.42
CA LYS A 699 -17.17 -8.75 -29.21
C LYS A 699 -18.35 -7.86 -29.52
N VAL A 700 -19.52 -8.22 -29.01
CA VAL A 700 -20.75 -7.47 -29.23
C VAL A 700 -21.37 -7.09 -27.90
N TYR A 701 -21.61 -5.79 -27.74
CA TYR A 701 -22.21 -5.20 -26.56
C TYR A 701 -23.45 -4.43 -26.97
N GLY A 702 -24.32 -4.11 -26.02
CA GLY A 702 -25.31 -3.08 -26.26
C GLY A 702 -25.90 -2.54 -24.98
N ASN A 703 -26.49 -1.36 -25.08
CA ASN A 703 -27.17 -0.64 -24.01
C ASN A 703 -28.63 -0.41 -24.41
N GLY A 704 -29.58 -0.49 -23.46
CA GLY A 704 -31.03 -0.41 -23.73
C GLY A 704 -31.66 -1.72 -24.28
N GLY A 705 -32.98 -1.89 -24.21
CA GLY A 705 -33.70 -3.05 -24.75
C GLY A 705 -35.06 -2.66 -25.34
N ILE A 706 -35.60 -3.45 -26.29
CA ILE A 706 -36.89 -3.18 -26.97
C ILE A 706 -38.02 -2.91 -25.95
N GLN A 707 -38.77 -1.82 -26.15
CA GLN A 707 -39.93 -1.46 -25.34
C GLN A 707 -41.06 -2.49 -25.54
N GLN A 708 -41.61 -3.03 -24.45
CA GLN A 708 -42.85 -3.81 -24.47
C GLN A 708 -44.04 -2.87 -24.22
N HIS A 709 -45.16 -3.08 -24.92
CA HIS A 709 -46.38 -2.29 -24.71
C HIS A 709 -47.31 -2.99 -23.72
N PHE A 710 -47.85 -2.23 -22.77
CA PHE A 710 -48.73 -2.73 -21.70
C PHE A 710 -50.13 -2.13 -21.83
N SER A 711 -51.14 -2.98 -21.66
CA SER A 711 -52.56 -2.60 -21.52
C SER A 711 -53.02 -2.87 -20.10
N THR A 712 -53.41 -1.83 -19.37
CA THR A 712 -53.81 -1.93 -17.96
C THR A 712 -55.28 -1.57 -17.79
N ILE A 713 -56.09 -2.49 -17.24
CA ILE A 713 -57.44 -2.20 -16.78
C ILE A 713 -57.36 -1.70 -15.34
N ALA A 714 -57.80 -0.47 -15.10
CA ALA A 714 -57.90 0.15 -13.79
C ALA A 714 -59.35 0.09 -13.27
N THR A 715 -59.51 -0.40 -12.04
CA THR A 715 -60.79 -0.60 -11.36
C THR A 715 -60.99 0.46 -10.28
N TYR A 716 -62.19 1.04 -10.19
CA TYR A 716 -62.54 2.13 -9.26
C TYR A 716 -63.82 1.82 -8.47
N ASP A 717 -63.85 2.18 -7.18
CA ASP A 717 -65.03 1.97 -6.32
C ASP A 717 -66.17 2.97 -6.57
N THR A 718 -65.92 4.12 -7.21
CA THR A 718 -66.93 5.18 -7.45
C THR A 718 -66.84 5.74 -8.88
N SER A 719 -67.96 6.22 -9.45
CA SER A 719 -68.03 6.77 -10.82
C SER A 719 -67.91 8.29 -10.90
N VAL A 720 -67.75 8.97 -9.77
CA VAL A 720 -67.84 10.43 -9.73
C VAL A 720 -66.54 11.05 -10.24
N GLY A 721 -66.45 11.36 -11.54
CA GLY A 721 -65.32 12.11 -12.13
C GLY A 721 -64.69 11.53 -13.40
N GLY A 722 -65.10 10.33 -13.85
CA GLY A 722 -64.49 9.65 -15.00
C GLY A 722 -63.14 8.98 -14.68
N CYS A 723 -62.68 8.08 -15.55
CA CYS A 723 -61.47 7.25 -15.34
C CYS A 723 -60.17 8.04 -15.63
N LYS A 724 -59.99 9.19 -14.98
CA LYS A 724 -58.80 10.04 -15.11
C LYS A 724 -58.34 10.53 -13.73
N ALA A 725 -57.05 10.76 -13.57
CA ALA A 725 -56.51 11.44 -12.39
C ALA A 725 -57.32 12.72 -12.09
N PRO A 726 -57.68 13.00 -10.83
CA PRO A 726 -57.02 12.54 -9.60
C PRO A 726 -57.61 11.29 -8.92
N MET A 727 -58.50 10.52 -9.58
CA MET A 727 -59.07 9.32 -8.96
C MET A 727 -58.03 8.19 -8.87
N ILE A 728 -57.86 7.61 -7.68
CA ILE A 728 -56.91 6.52 -7.41
C ILE A 728 -57.64 5.19 -7.64
N PRO A 729 -57.17 4.32 -8.55
CA PRO A 729 -57.78 3.01 -8.74
C PRO A 729 -57.51 2.11 -7.54
N THR A 730 -58.48 1.25 -7.23
CA THR A 730 -58.38 0.28 -6.14
C THR A 730 -57.68 -1.00 -6.60
N GLN A 731 -57.79 -1.33 -7.89
CA GLN A 731 -57.12 -2.48 -8.49
C GLN A 731 -56.62 -2.15 -9.90
N LEU A 732 -55.48 -2.72 -10.30
CA LEU A 732 -54.96 -2.67 -11.68
C LEU A 732 -54.77 -4.10 -12.20
N PHE A 733 -55.10 -4.33 -13.47
CA PHE A 733 -54.87 -5.59 -14.18
C PHE A 733 -54.11 -5.31 -15.47
N THR A 734 -52.86 -5.74 -15.59
CA THR A 734 -51.98 -5.40 -16.72
C THR A 734 -51.66 -6.62 -17.57
N THR A 735 -51.84 -6.49 -18.88
CA THR A 735 -51.46 -7.50 -19.89
C THR A 735 -50.47 -6.94 -20.90
N ILE A 736 -49.63 -7.81 -21.46
CA ILE A 736 -48.69 -7.47 -22.54
C ILE A 736 -49.45 -7.47 -23.87
N VAL A 737 -49.30 -6.42 -24.66
CA VAL A 737 -49.97 -6.25 -25.96
C VAL A 737 -48.95 -5.90 -27.04
N ALA A 738 -49.29 -6.19 -28.30
CA ALA A 738 -48.48 -5.78 -29.44
C ALA A 738 -48.52 -4.24 -29.62
N GLU A 739 -47.47 -3.68 -30.22
CA GLU A 739 -47.40 -2.26 -30.57
C GLU A 739 -48.64 -1.83 -31.38
N GLY A 740 -49.33 -0.77 -30.92
CA GLY A 740 -50.57 -0.26 -31.53
C GLY A 740 -51.88 -0.96 -31.15
N ALA A 741 -51.86 -2.04 -30.36
CA ALA A 741 -53.07 -2.80 -30.01
C ALA A 741 -53.85 -2.25 -28.79
N CYS A 742 -53.37 -1.19 -28.13
CA CYS A 742 -54.00 -0.61 -26.94
C CYS A 742 -54.68 0.73 -27.25
N MET A 743 -55.97 0.85 -26.89
CA MET A 743 -56.71 2.12 -26.92
C MET A 743 -57.10 2.53 -25.49
N ALA A 744 -56.58 3.66 -25.02
CA ALA A 744 -56.92 4.18 -23.70
C ALA A 744 -58.38 4.65 -23.68
N SER A 745 -59.14 4.24 -22.69
CA SER A 745 -60.55 4.64 -22.56
C SER A 745 -60.65 6.01 -21.88
N SER A 746 -61.40 6.94 -22.46
CA SER A 746 -61.67 8.25 -21.84
C SER A 746 -62.80 8.25 -20.81
N SER A 747 -63.54 7.13 -20.66
CA SER A 747 -64.70 6.99 -19.76
C SER A 747 -64.73 5.62 -19.10
N CYS A 748 -65.17 5.54 -17.84
CA CYS A 748 -65.33 4.26 -17.17
C CYS A 748 -66.53 3.47 -17.72
N VAL A 749 -66.39 2.16 -17.87
CA VAL A 749 -67.45 1.24 -18.30
C VAL A 749 -68.02 0.52 -17.07
N GLY A 750 -69.35 0.60 -16.87
CA GLY A 750 -70.08 -0.08 -15.79
C GLY A 750 -71.38 0.64 -15.40
N THR A 751 -72.44 -0.10 -15.09
CA THR A 751 -73.74 0.45 -14.63
C THR A 751 -73.88 0.49 -13.10
N ALA A 752 -72.93 -0.10 -12.36
CA ALA A 752 -72.78 -0.06 -10.91
C ALA A 752 -71.31 -0.36 -10.53
N SER A 753 -70.89 0.03 -9.32
CA SER A 753 -69.53 -0.20 -8.80
C SER A 753 -69.20 -1.71 -8.68
N PRO A 754 -67.98 -2.15 -9.08
CA PRO A 754 -66.83 -1.33 -9.50
C PRO A 754 -66.84 -0.90 -10.99
N TYR A 755 -66.25 0.26 -11.28
CA TYR A 755 -66.14 0.84 -12.63
C TYR A 755 -64.75 0.59 -13.24
N ASN A 756 -64.66 0.29 -14.54
CA ASN A 756 -63.38 -0.07 -15.19
C ASN A 756 -62.97 0.94 -16.27
N GLY A 757 -61.67 1.25 -16.37
CA GLY A 757 -61.07 2.00 -17.47
C GLY A 757 -59.77 1.36 -17.98
N THR A 758 -59.42 1.56 -19.25
CA THR A 758 -58.18 1.08 -19.87
C THR A 758 -57.14 2.20 -19.94
N LEU A 759 -55.96 1.93 -19.40
CA LEU A 759 -54.75 2.74 -19.50
C LEU A 759 -53.76 2.02 -20.44
N CYS A 760 -53.13 2.76 -21.33
CA CYS A 760 -52.15 2.24 -22.28
C CYS A 760 -50.80 2.88 -22.04
N SER A 761 -49.73 2.09 -22.09
CA SER A 761 -48.38 2.60 -21.90
C SER A 761 -47.35 1.91 -22.79
N SER A 762 -46.28 2.64 -23.10
CA SER A 762 -45.14 2.19 -23.90
C SER A 762 -43.83 2.13 -23.10
N THR A 763 -43.86 2.11 -21.76
CA THR A 763 -42.61 2.09 -20.98
C THR A 763 -42.09 0.67 -20.73
N SER A 764 -40.77 0.53 -20.63
CA SER A 764 -40.08 -0.74 -20.36
C SER A 764 -40.20 -1.23 -18.90
N ASN A 765 -40.96 -0.55 -18.04
CA ASN A 765 -41.07 -0.88 -16.62
C ASN A 765 -42.46 -0.57 -16.04
N TYR A 766 -43.35 -1.57 -16.07
CA TYR A 766 -44.71 -1.48 -15.53
C TYR A 766 -44.77 -1.04 -14.05
N GLN A 767 -43.71 -1.24 -13.25
CA GLN A 767 -43.69 -0.83 -11.84
C GLN A 767 -43.62 0.70 -11.67
N LYS A 768 -42.92 1.40 -12.58
CA LYS A 768 -42.91 2.88 -12.60
C LYS A 768 -44.31 3.42 -12.93
N GLU A 769 -45.06 2.73 -13.76
CA GLU A 769 -46.42 3.12 -14.14
C GLU A 769 -47.42 2.91 -13.00
N VAL A 770 -47.34 1.75 -12.34
CA VAL A 770 -48.11 1.50 -11.11
C VAL A 770 -47.83 2.59 -10.07
N ALA A 771 -46.58 3.00 -9.90
CA ALA A 771 -46.21 4.11 -9.03
C ALA A 771 -46.71 5.48 -9.52
N ALA A 772 -46.76 5.73 -10.84
CA ALA A 772 -47.31 6.95 -11.40
C ALA A 772 -48.84 7.04 -11.23
N VAL A 773 -49.54 5.91 -11.29
CA VAL A 773 -51.01 5.84 -11.18
C VAL A 773 -51.48 5.84 -9.73
N LEU A 774 -50.82 5.08 -8.84
CA LEU A 774 -51.19 5.01 -7.43
C LEU A 774 -50.48 6.07 -6.57
N GLY A 775 -49.45 6.74 -7.12
CA GLY A 775 -48.67 7.75 -6.42
C GLY A 775 -47.99 7.19 -5.16
N ALA A 776 -48.04 7.95 -4.06
CA ALA A 776 -47.47 7.55 -2.78
C ALA A 776 -48.33 6.53 -2.00
N HIS A 777 -49.47 6.09 -2.54
CA HIS A 777 -50.38 5.19 -1.82
C HIS A 777 -49.77 3.79 -1.68
N PRO A 778 -49.89 3.17 -0.50
CA PRO A 778 -49.40 1.82 -0.28
C PRO A 778 -50.14 0.85 -1.20
N HIS A 779 -49.39 0.00 -1.90
CA HIS A 779 -49.95 -0.96 -2.85
C HIS A 779 -49.14 -2.26 -2.89
N VAL A 780 -49.78 -3.32 -3.39
CA VAL A 780 -49.18 -4.65 -3.55
C VAL A 780 -49.38 -5.11 -4.99
N ILE A 781 -48.28 -5.39 -5.69
CA ILE A 781 -48.26 -5.97 -7.04
C ILE A 781 -48.11 -7.48 -6.92
N VAL A 782 -48.80 -8.23 -7.76
CA VAL A 782 -48.82 -9.69 -7.86
C VAL A 782 -48.59 -10.08 -9.31
N GLU A 783 -47.43 -10.65 -9.63
CA GLU A 783 -47.13 -11.25 -10.94
C GLU A 783 -47.46 -12.73 -10.91
N LYS A 784 -48.16 -13.25 -11.92
CA LYS A 784 -48.48 -14.67 -12.08
C LYS A 784 -47.85 -15.22 -13.35
N TYR A 785 -47.15 -16.35 -13.23
CA TYR A 785 -46.47 -17.02 -14.33
C TYR A 785 -47.20 -18.29 -14.77
N ALA A 786 -46.90 -18.76 -15.99
CA ALA A 786 -47.43 -20.02 -16.50
C ALA A 786 -47.06 -21.21 -15.59
N ALA A 787 -48.01 -22.13 -15.40
CA ALA A 787 -47.89 -23.19 -14.41
C ALA A 787 -46.65 -24.08 -14.65
N GLY A 788 -45.78 -24.20 -13.64
CA GLY A 788 -44.60 -25.09 -13.68
C GLY A 788 -43.39 -24.57 -14.49
N LYS A 789 -43.33 -23.28 -14.80
CA LYS A 789 -42.24 -22.63 -15.56
C LYS A 789 -41.36 -21.73 -14.66
N SER A 790 -40.16 -21.39 -15.13
CA SER A 790 -39.28 -20.44 -14.41
C SER A 790 -39.92 -19.05 -14.39
N CYS A 791 -39.64 -18.26 -13.33
CA CYS A 791 -40.19 -16.91 -13.18
C CYS A 791 -39.44 -15.88 -14.06
N GLU A 792 -39.33 -16.20 -15.34
CA GLU A 792 -38.81 -15.40 -16.43
C GLU A 792 -39.94 -14.59 -17.08
N MET A 793 -39.61 -13.40 -17.59
CA MET A 793 -40.60 -12.46 -18.13
C MET A 793 -41.35 -13.02 -19.35
N ALA A 794 -40.75 -13.96 -20.09
CA ALA A 794 -41.37 -14.64 -21.22
C ALA A 794 -42.54 -15.56 -20.83
N GLU A 795 -42.60 -15.98 -19.56
CA GLU A 795 -43.62 -16.89 -19.02
C GLU A 795 -44.64 -16.14 -18.14
N LEU A 796 -44.58 -14.80 -18.11
CA LEU A 796 -45.49 -13.94 -17.36
C LEU A 796 -46.89 -13.94 -18.01
N SER A 797 -47.89 -14.36 -17.25
CA SER A 797 -49.26 -14.57 -17.75
C SER A 797 -50.26 -13.50 -17.32
N ASP A 798 -50.04 -12.87 -16.15
CA ASP A 798 -50.96 -11.89 -15.55
C ASP A 798 -50.21 -11.02 -14.53
N ILE A 799 -50.50 -9.71 -14.47
CA ILE A 799 -50.03 -8.80 -13.41
C ILE A 799 -51.25 -8.15 -12.76
N ARG A 800 -51.39 -8.27 -11.43
CA ARG A 800 -52.44 -7.62 -10.65
C ARG A 800 -51.86 -6.70 -9.59
N THR A 801 -52.38 -5.49 -9.46
CA THR A 801 -52.02 -4.59 -8.35
C THR A 801 -53.23 -4.29 -7.50
N PHE A 802 -53.06 -4.25 -6.18
CA PHE A 802 -54.09 -3.96 -5.18
C PHE A 802 -53.65 -2.77 -4.34
N ILE A 803 -54.56 -1.81 -4.10
CA ILE A 803 -54.33 -0.77 -3.09
C ILE A 803 -54.33 -1.40 -1.69
N ALA A 804 -53.34 -1.05 -0.87
CA ALA A 804 -53.09 -1.63 0.44
C ALA A 804 -53.31 -0.61 1.57
N ASP A 805 -54.44 0.08 1.53
CA ASP A 805 -54.85 1.11 2.50
C ASP A 805 -55.65 0.55 3.68
N THR A 806 -55.72 -0.79 3.80
CA THR A 806 -56.48 -1.56 4.79
C THR A 806 -58.00 -1.47 4.68
N LYS A 807 -58.57 -0.72 3.74
CA LYS A 807 -60.03 -0.63 3.54
C LYS A 807 -60.55 -1.84 2.78
N CYS A 808 -61.87 -2.02 2.84
CA CYS A 808 -62.57 -3.05 2.07
C CYS A 808 -62.94 -2.45 0.71
N HIS A 809 -62.40 -3.01 -0.37
CA HIS A 809 -62.65 -2.57 -1.75
C HIS A 809 -63.40 -3.64 -2.53
N ARG A 810 -64.21 -3.24 -3.51
CA ARG A 810 -64.86 -4.21 -4.41
C ARG A 810 -63.83 -4.67 -5.44
N ALA A 811 -63.58 -5.98 -5.52
CA ALA A 811 -62.73 -6.57 -6.56
C ALA A 811 -63.55 -6.85 -7.83
N SER A 812 -64.85 -7.13 -7.66
CA SER A 812 -65.82 -7.37 -8.72
C SER A 812 -67.25 -7.11 -8.22
N SER A 813 -68.25 -7.36 -9.07
CA SER A 813 -69.66 -7.34 -8.69
C SER A 813 -70.04 -8.38 -7.63
N THR A 814 -69.21 -9.41 -7.43
CA THR A 814 -69.48 -10.51 -6.48
C THR A 814 -68.45 -10.63 -5.36
N THR A 815 -67.25 -10.07 -5.52
CA THR A 815 -66.15 -10.23 -4.56
C THR A 815 -65.59 -8.90 -4.06
N SER A 816 -65.04 -8.92 -2.84
CA SER A 816 -64.30 -7.80 -2.25
C SER A 816 -62.89 -8.23 -1.89
N PHE A 817 -61.98 -7.28 -1.73
CA PHE A 817 -60.65 -7.55 -1.20
C PHE A 817 -60.26 -6.52 -0.13
N ARG A 818 -59.30 -6.91 0.70
CA ARG A 818 -58.56 -6.04 1.61
C ARG A 818 -57.09 -6.41 1.50
N ALA A 819 -56.25 -5.45 1.11
CA ALA A 819 -54.80 -5.65 1.11
C ALA A 819 -54.14 -4.82 2.22
N ILE A 820 -53.09 -5.39 2.81
CA ILE A 820 -52.31 -4.80 3.89
C ILE A 820 -50.84 -4.95 3.52
N ARG A 821 -50.07 -3.87 3.65
CA ARG A 821 -48.62 -3.87 3.50
C ARG A 821 -47.95 -3.35 4.77
N LYS A 822 -46.97 -4.07 5.28
CA LYS A 822 -46.21 -3.69 6.48
C LYS A 822 -44.94 -2.90 6.09
N ALA A 823 -44.41 -2.09 7.01
CA ALA A 823 -43.17 -1.33 6.82
C ALA A 823 -41.94 -2.22 6.57
N ASP A 824 -41.95 -3.49 7.01
CA ASP A 824 -40.85 -4.43 6.78
C ASP A 824 -40.82 -5.01 5.35
N GLY A 825 -41.89 -4.77 4.57
CA GLY A 825 -42.08 -5.24 3.20
C GLY A 825 -43.03 -6.44 3.07
N SER A 826 -43.47 -7.08 4.16
CA SER A 826 -44.45 -8.17 4.11
C SER A 826 -45.84 -7.67 3.74
N SER A 827 -46.62 -8.51 3.04
CA SER A 827 -47.92 -8.12 2.48
C SER A 827 -48.94 -9.24 2.62
N THR A 828 -50.20 -8.88 2.83
CA THR A 828 -51.33 -9.82 2.92
C THR A 828 -52.50 -9.30 2.12
N ILE A 829 -53.07 -10.15 1.27
CA ILE A 829 -54.27 -9.86 0.48
C ILE A 829 -55.34 -10.85 0.92
N MET A 830 -56.46 -10.33 1.42
CA MET A 830 -57.63 -11.09 1.80
C MET A 830 -58.71 -10.88 0.76
N THR A 831 -59.27 -11.95 0.21
CA THR A 831 -60.39 -11.90 -0.73
C THR A 831 -61.64 -12.47 -0.09
N TYR A 832 -62.77 -11.81 -0.31
CA TYR A 832 -64.06 -12.11 0.31
C TYR A 832 -65.10 -12.39 -0.77
N ALA A 833 -65.93 -13.40 -0.52
CA ALA A 833 -66.95 -13.87 -1.45
C ALA A 833 -68.20 -12.95 -1.57
N ASN A 834 -68.22 -11.82 -0.87
CA ASN A 834 -69.33 -10.86 -0.89
C ASN A 834 -68.85 -9.49 -1.38
N SER A 835 -69.57 -8.88 -2.32
CA SER A 835 -69.26 -7.54 -2.83
C SER A 835 -69.71 -6.45 -1.85
N GLY A 836 -68.79 -5.55 -1.48
CA GLY A 836 -69.03 -4.42 -0.58
C GLY A 836 -69.00 -4.76 0.91
N SER A 837 -68.61 -5.98 1.29
CA SER A 837 -68.46 -6.36 2.71
C SER A 837 -67.34 -7.36 2.94
N CYS A 838 -66.46 -7.06 3.90
CA CYS A 838 -65.34 -7.90 4.33
C CYS A 838 -65.64 -8.64 5.65
N SER A 839 -66.89 -9.05 5.88
CA SER A 839 -67.38 -9.51 7.20
C SER A 839 -67.45 -11.04 7.43
N ARG A 840 -67.16 -11.90 6.43
CA ARG A 840 -67.15 -13.37 6.59
C ARG A 840 -65.97 -14.03 5.86
N GLY A 841 -65.19 -14.81 6.63
CA GLY A 841 -64.11 -15.75 6.26
C GLY A 841 -63.43 -15.58 4.89
N PRO A 842 -62.26 -14.92 4.82
CA PRO A 842 -61.54 -14.75 3.55
C PRO A 842 -60.69 -15.96 3.16
N GLU A 843 -60.50 -16.17 1.86
CA GLU A 843 -59.28 -16.82 1.37
C GLU A 843 -58.13 -15.82 1.52
N THR A 844 -57.09 -16.21 2.27
CA THR A 844 -55.98 -15.33 2.64
C THR A 844 -54.74 -15.69 1.85
N PHE A 845 -54.22 -14.72 1.10
CA PHE A 845 -52.93 -14.81 0.42
C PHE A 845 -51.91 -13.99 1.22
N ALA A 846 -50.97 -14.66 1.89
CA ALA A 846 -49.96 -14.01 2.74
C ALA A 846 -48.55 -14.26 2.22
N ALA A 847 -47.74 -13.20 2.13
CA ALA A 847 -46.33 -13.27 1.75
C ALA A 847 -45.42 -12.81 2.90
N THR A 848 -44.41 -13.62 3.23
CA THR A 848 -43.42 -13.31 4.28
C THR A 848 -42.40 -12.27 3.80
N THR A 849 -41.76 -11.58 4.74
CA THR A 849 -40.69 -10.60 4.48
C THR A 849 -39.53 -11.18 3.67
N ALA A 850 -39.24 -12.48 3.84
CA ALA A 850 -38.21 -13.18 3.09
C ALA A 850 -38.58 -13.43 1.61
N GLN A 851 -39.87 -13.64 1.32
CA GLN A 851 -40.38 -13.82 -0.05
C GLN A 851 -40.43 -12.48 -0.81
N ALA A 852 -40.73 -11.37 -0.12
CA ALA A 852 -40.74 -10.03 -0.69
C ALA A 852 -39.34 -9.46 -1.03
N ARG A 853 -38.26 -9.98 -0.43
CA ARG A 853 -36.88 -9.46 -0.61
C ARG A 853 -36.00 -10.29 -1.56
N ARG A 854 -36.29 -11.57 -1.78
CA ARG A 854 -35.38 -12.50 -2.50
C ARG A 854 -35.78 -12.86 -3.93
N ASN A 855 -36.88 -12.31 -4.46
CA ASN A 855 -37.38 -12.64 -5.81
C ASN A 855 -37.45 -14.16 -6.09
N SER A 856 -37.75 -14.99 -5.08
CA SER A 856 -37.63 -16.44 -5.19
C SER A 856 -38.97 -17.12 -5.43
N CYS A 857 -39.09 -17.81 -6.56
CA CYS A 857 -40.14 -18.79 -6.80
C CYS A 857 -39.68 -20.14 -6.22
N LYS A 858 -40.20 -20.52 -5.04
CA LYS A 858 -39.91 -21.83 -4.43
C LYS A 858 -41.22 -22.48 -3.96
N GLN A 859 -41.41 -23.75 -4.32
CA GLN A 859 -42.46 -24.60 -3.75
C GLN A 859 -42.30 -24.67 -2.23
N GLY A 860 -43.33 -24.27 -1.49
CA GLY A 860 -43.39 -24.33 -0.03
C GLY A 860 -44.84 -24.42 0.45
N ALA A 861 -45.05 -25.06 1.60
CA ALA A 861 -46.27 -25.74 2.07
C ALA A 861 -47.54 -24.87 2.34
N THR A 862 -47.69 -23.71 1.72
CA THR A 862 -48.89 -22.84 1.85
C THR A 862 -49.69 -22.72 0.55
N GLY A 863 -49.33 -23.47 -0.51
CA GLY A 863 -50.14 -23.58 -1.73
C GLY A 863 -49.98 -22.44 -2.75
N VAL A 864 -49.00 -21.55 -2.58
CA VAL A 864 -48.69 -20.49 -3.56
C VAL A 864 -47.64 -21.00 -4.55
N VAL A 865 -48.06 -21.29 -5.78
CA VAL A 865 -47.21 -21.71 -6.90
C VAL A 865 -47.23 -20.59 -7.95
N ASP A 866 -46.08 -20.28 -8.54
CA ASP A 866 -45.93 -19.41 -9.73
C ASP A 866 -46.32 -17.92 -9.57
N THR A 867 -46.02 -17.29 -8.42
CA THR A 867 -46.36 -15.88 -8.15
C THR A 867 -45.20 -15.07 -7.51
N LYS A 868 -44.97 -13.82 -7.94
CA LYS A 868 -44.07 -12.84 -7.26
C LYS A 868 -44.87 -11.64 -6.71
N LEU A 869 -44.45 -11.07 -5.57
CA LEU A 869 -45.09 -9.88 -4.99
C LEU A 869 -44.14 -8.69 -4.80
N TYR A 870 -44.61 -7.48 -5.09
CA TYR A 870 -43.91 -6.20 -4.90
C TYR A 870 -44.80 -5.18 -4.18
N GLY A 871 -44.24 -4.02 -3.80
CA GLY A 871 -45.05 -2.86 -3.42
C GLY A 871 -44.26 -1.55 -3.28
N GLY A 872 -44.95 -0.42 -3.30
CA GLY A 872 -44.46 0.92 -2.90
C GLY A 872 -45.25 1.52 -1.72
N GLY A 873 -44.66 2.46 -0.97
CA GLY A 873 -45.27 3.13 0.21
C GLY A 873 -45.15 2.36 1.55
N ALA A 874 -45.01 3.09 2.68
CA ALA A 874 -44.91 2.55 4.05
C ALA A 874 -46.07 3.04 4.93
N THR A 875 -46.67 2.15 5.75
CA THR A 875 -47.73 2.50 6.72
C THR A 875 -47.16 2.63 8.16
N PRO A 876 -47.65 3.59 8.98
CA PRO A 876 -47.16 3.84 10.35
C PRO A 876 -47.71 2.86 11.42
N LEU A 877 -47.13 2.91 12.63
CA LEU A 877 -47.47 2.10 13.84
C LEU A 877 -48.91 2.35 14.34
N PHE A 878 -49.59 1.29 14.82
CA PHE A 878 -50.98 1.32 15.33
C PHE A 878 -51.05 1.28 16.87
N LEU A 879 -52.01 1.98 17.46
CA LEU A 879 -52.37 1.97 18.89
C LEU A 879 -53.78 1.38 19.09
N SER A 880 -54.00 0.62 20.17
CA SER A 880 -55.35 0.35 20.67
C SER A 880 -55.73 1.43 21.66
N VAL A 881 -56.82 2.15 21.41
CA VAL A 881 -57.25 3.30 22.20
C VAL A 881 -58.50 2.94 23.00
N THR A 882 -58.44 3.04 24.32
CA THR A 882 -59.54 2.72 25.25
C THR A 882 -60.02 3.98 25.96
N ALA A 883 -61.30 4.33 25.79
CA ALA A 883 -61.95 5.44 26.50
C ALA A 883 -62.53 4.96 27.84
N ILE A 884 -62.52 5.80 28.88
CA ILE A 884 -63.09 5.55 30.21
C ILE A 884 -64.06 6.67 30.56
N TYR A 885 -65.30 6.33 30.97
CA TYR A 885 -66.39 7.28 31.24
C TYR A 885 -66.78 7.32 32.73
N ALA A 886 -67.04 8.51 33.28
CA ALA A 886 -67.46 8.71 34.67
C ALA A 886 -69.00 8.65 34.84
N THR A 887 -69.53 7.44 35.04
CA THR A 887 -70.90 7.12 35.52
C THR A 887 -72.14 7.39 34.63
N THR A 888 -73.05 6.41 34.67
CA THR A 888 -74.47 6.33 34.22
C THR A 888 -74.88 6.44 32.75
N ALA A 889 -73.97 6.62 31.79
CA ALA A 889 -74.33 6.42 30.37
C ALA A 889 -74.18 4.94 29.99
N TYR A 890 -75.29 4.19 29.97
CA TYR A 890 -75.31 2.76 29.59
C TYR A 890 -74.91 2.48 28.12
N ASP A 891 -74.70 3.53 27.32
CA ASP A 891 -74.76 3.46 25.86
C ASP A 891 -73.47 3.97 25.17
N CYS A 892 -72.56 4.64 25.89
CA CYS A 892 -71.39 5.37 25.32
C CYS A 892 -71.75 6.09 24.00
N SER A 893 -72.90 6.76 23.97
CA SER A 893 -73.31 7.56 22.81
C SER A 893 -72.46 8.83 22.73
N ASP A 894 -72.42 9.44 21.55
CA ASP A 894 -71.58 10.61 21.20
C ASP A 894 -71.75 11.85 22.12
N TRP A 895 -72.62 11.79 23.13
CA TRP A 895 -72.98 12.87 24.04
C TRP A 895 -72.45 12.68 25.47
N ALA A 896 -71.96 11.49 25.83
CA ALA A 896 -71.35 11.23 27.15
C ALA A 896 -69.86 11.52 27.10
N GLN A 897 -69.34 12.37 27.98
CA GLN A 897 -67.92 12.74 27.99
C GLN A 897 -67.09 11.69 28.75
N PRO A 898 -66.06 11.09 28.13
CA PRO A 898 -65.08 10.30 28.85
C PRO A 898 -64.30 11.21 29.81
N VAL A 899 -63.64 10.64 30.80
CA VAL A 899 -62.77 11.40 31.72
C VAL A 899 -61.30 11.05 31.51
N GLN A 900 -61.03 9.93 30.83
CA GLN A 900 -59.69 9.45 30.54
C GLN A 900 -59.65 8.63 29.24
N TRP A 901 -58.56 8.77 28.48
CA TRP A 901 -58.24 7.93 27.32
C TRP A 901 -56.88 7.28 27.49
N VAL A 902 -56.79 5.97 27.23
CA VAL A 902 -55.56 5.18 27.34
C VAL A 902 -55.27 4.50 26.00
N ALA A 903 -54.19 4.87 25.34
CA ALA A 903 -53.68 4.23 24.13
C ALA A 903 -52.46 3.37 24.47
N THR A 904 -52.44 2.11 24.03
CA THR A 904 -51.31 1.18 24.24
C THR A 904 -50.89 0.50 22.94
N THR A 905 -49.60 0.19 22.80
CA THR A 905 -49.08 -0.59 21.65
C THR A 905 -49.33 -2.08 21.85
N LEU A 906 -50.05 -2.73 20.93
CA LEU A 906 -50.26 -4.19 20.89
C LEU A 906 -49.66 -4.81 19.62
N SER A 907 -49.36 -6.12 19.65
CA SER A 907 -49.00 -6.86 18.45
C SER A 907 -50.18 -6.93 17.48
N VAL A 908 -49.90 -6.71 16.19
CA VAL A 908 -50.88 -6.37 15.13
C VAL A 908 -51.87 -7.52 14.83
N ASP A 909 -51.60 -8.73 15.31
CA ASP A 909 -52.50 -9.87 15.14
C ASP A 909 -53.72 -9.83 16.09
N ALA A 910 -53.83 -8.85 17.01
CA ALA A 910 -54.86 -8.80 18.07
C ALA A 910 -55.79 -7.56 18.10
N CYS A 911 -55.70 -6.59 17.18
CA CYS A 911 -56.60 -5.42 17.20
C CYS A 911 -58.01 -5.78 16.68
N VAL A 912 -58.93 -6.13 17.58
CA VAL A 912 -60.36 -6.33 17.29
C VAL A 912 -61.15 -5.21 17.96
N PRO A 913 -61.78 -4.28 17.21
CA PRO A 913 -62.64 -3.24 17.78
C PRO A 913 -63.78 -3.86 18.60
N SER A 914 -64.06 -3.33 19.79
CA SER A 914 -65.19 -3.80 20.59
C SER A 914 -66.52 -3.24 20.08
N VAL A 915 -67.54 -4.11 19.97
CA VAL A 915 -68.90 -3.70 19.64
C VAL A 915 -69.61 -3.33 20.95
N GLY A 916 -69.75 -2.03 21.24
CA GLY A 916 -70.46 -1.50 22.43
C GLY A 916 -69.61 -1.32 23.69
N CYS A 917 -70.16 -0.66 24.73
CA CYS A 917 -69.50 -0.42 26.02
C CYS A 917 -69.33 -1.71 26.83
N ARG A 918 -68.19 -1.86 27.52
CA ARG A 918 -68.02 -2.89 28.56
C ARG A 918 -68.00 -2.24 29.96
N TYR A 919 -68.74 -2.82 30.89
CA TYR A 919 -68.74 -2.41 32.31
C TYR A 919 -67.45 -2.90 32.98
N SER A 920 -66.69 -2.00 33.61
CA SER A 920 -65.38 -2.33 34.21
C SER A 920 -65.38 -2.47 35.73
N GLY A 921 -66.55 -2.48 36.39
CA GLY A 921 -66.70 -2.92 37.79
C GLY A 921 -66.75 -1.83 38.87
N ALA A 922 -66.51 -0.55 38.54
CA ALA A 922 -66.46 0.53 39.53
C ALA A 922 -67.14 1.82 39.03
N SER A 923 -68.39 1.71 38.60
CA SER A 923 -69.19 2.85 38.08
C SER A 923 -68.67 3.48 36.78
N SER A 924 -67.71 2.85 36.09
CA SER A 924 -67.14 3.31 34.80
C SER A 924 -67.41 2.33 33.64
N TYR A 925 -67.53 2.87 32.43
CA TYR A 925 -67.69 2.12 31.17
C TYR A 925 -66.48 2.33 30.27
N THR A 926 -66.13 1.33 29.43
CA THR A 926 -65.02 1.44 28.46
C THR A 926 -65.38 1.04 27.03
N ARG A 927 -64.72 1.66 26.04
CA ARG A 927 -64.86 1.38 24.59
C ARG A 927 -63.48 1.41 23.91
N THR A 928 -63.22 0.49 22.96
CA THR A 928 -61.90 0.33 22.31
C THR A 928 -61.96 0.57 20.80
N VAL A 929 -61.05 1.39 20.28
CA VAL A 929 -60.92 1.77 18.85
C VAL A 929 -59.45 1.57 18.41
N CYS A 930 -59.21 1.15 17.16
CA CYS A 930 -57.86 1.06 16.57
C CYS A 930 -57.56 2.39 15.84
N SER A 931 -56.56 3.15 16.27
CA SER A 931 -56.12 4.40 15.61
C SER A 931 -54.60 4.43 15.43
N ASN A 932 -54.10 5.17 14.46
CA ASN A 932 -52.66 5.37 14.28
C ASN A 932 -52.20 6.64 15.01
N THR A 933 -50.92 6.73 15.38
CA THR A 933 -50.38 7.88 16.14
C THR A 933 -50.54 9.22 15.44
N ARG A 934 -50.66 9.26 14.10
CA ARG A 934 -50.74 10.49 13.33
C ARG A 934 -52.16 11.08 13.26
N THR A 935 -53.18 10.23 13.36
CA THR A 935 -54.60 10.65 13.40
C THR A 935 -55.19 10.63 14.80
N TYR A 936 -54.50 10.05 15.80
CA TYR A 936 -54.95 9.99 17.19
C TYR A 936 -55.33 11.37 17.77
N GLU A 937 -54.51 12.41 17.53
CA GLU A 937 -54.80 13.77 18.02
C GLU A 937 -56.01 14.41 17.31
N GLU A 938 -56.17 14.15 16.02
CA GLU A 938 -57.31 14.62 15.22
C GLU A 938 -58.61 13.91 15.66
N ASP A 939 -58.54 12.58 15.85
CA ASP A 939 -59.65 11.75 16.32
C ASP A 939 -60.09 12.17 17.73
N MET A 940 -59.16 12.51 18.63
CA MET A 940 -59.44 13.04 19.98
C MET A 940 -60.12 14.41 19.94
N THR A 941 -59.64 15.32 19.07
CA THR A 941 -60.15 16.70 18.96
C THR A 941 -61.57 16.72 18.39
N VAL A 942 -61.84 15.88 17.38
CA VAL A 942 -63.17 15.75 16.76
C VAL A 942 -64.18 15.11 17.71
N ALA A 943 -63.74 14.20 18.58
CA ALA A 943 -64.65 13.43 19.43
C ALA A 943 -65.17 14.17 20.69
N PHE A 944 -64.46 15.17 21.25
CA PHE A 944 -64.81 15.64 22.61
C PHE A 944 -64.90 17.14 22.89
N ASN A 945 -64.46 18.04 22.00
CA ASN A 945 -64.55 19.50 22.21
C ASN A 945 -64.12 19.97 23.63
N TRP A 946 -63.12 19.32 24.25
CA TRP A 946 -62.57 19.74 25.54
C TRP A 946 -61.69 20.98 25.35
N THR A 947 -61.91 22.00 26.17
CA THR A 947 -61.10 23.23 26.15
C THR A 947 -59.82 23.10 26.98
N ASP A 948 -59.85 22.26 28.03
CA ASP A 948 -58.74 22.07 28.96
C ASP A 948 -58.40 20.58 29.15
N LEU A 949 -57.22 20.15 28.69
CA LEU A 949 -56.77 18.74 28.77
C LEU A 949 -55.25 18.62 28.99
N VAL A 950 -54.83 17.48 29.56
CA VAL A 950 -53.40 17.11 29.69
C VAL A 950 -53.17 15.71 29.14
N THR A 951 -52.24 15.57 28.20
CA THR A 951 -51.81 14.32 27.57
C THR A 951 -50.42 13.94 28.05
N VAL A 952 -50.24 12.68 28.46
CA VAL A 952 -48.96 12.10 28.89
C VAL A 952 -48.59 10.96 27.95
N GLU A 953 -47.54 11.13 27.17
CA GLU A 953 -46.93 10.06 26.38
C GLU A 953 -45.83 9.38 27.20
N SER A 954 -45.84 8.05 27.24
CA SER A 954 -44.82 7.24 27.90
C SER A 954 -44.07 6.40 26.89
N TYR A 955 -42.74 6.45 26.96
CA TYR A 955 -41.81 5.77 26.08
C TYR A 955 -40.99 4.73 26.85
N ILE A 956 -40.47 3.73 26.13
CA ILE A 956 -39.57 2.71 26.69
C ILE A 956 -38.32 3.43 27.27
N PRO A 957 -37.92 3.17 28.53
CA PRO A 957 -36.82 3.89 29.18
C PRO A 957 -35.50 3.84 28.39
N GLY A 958 -34.78 4.97 28.34
CA GLY A 958 -33.47 5.09 27.71
C GLY A 958 -33.53 5.18 26.18
N LYS A 959 -34.67 5.63 25.63
CA LYS A 959 -34.90 5.80 24.18
C LYS A 959 -35.24 7.24 23.81
N ASP A 960 -35.00 8.19 24.70
CA ASP A 960 -35.07 9.64 24.48
C ASP A 960 -36.37 10.09 23.77
N CYS A 961 -37.49 9.49 24.15
CA CYS A 961 -38.80 9.72 23.56
C CYS A 961 -38.85 9.59 22.02
N ALA A 962 -38.07 8.67 21.44
CA ALA A 962 -38.15 8.35 20.01
C ALA A 962 -39.51 7.74 19.65
N GLN A 963 -40.10 8.18 18.52
CA GLN A 963 -41.47 7.80 18.14
C GLN A 963 -41.67 6.30 17.89
N SER A 964 -40.60 5.59 17.51
CA SER A 964 -40.60 4.12 17.37
C SER A 964 -40.57 3.37 18.71
N ALA A 965 -40.33 4.07 19.82
CA ALA A 965 -40.25 3.53 21.18
C ALA A 965 -41.43 3.97 22.07
N LEU A 966 -42.48 4.55 21.48
CA LEU A 966 -43.71 4.91 22.19
C LEU A 966 -44.37 3.66 22.76
N ALA A 967 -44.66 3.66 24.07
CA ALA A 967 -45.24 2.52 24.77
C ALA A 967 -46.74 2.73 25.07
N SER A 968 -47.11 3.93 25.51
CA SER A 968 -48.51 4.30 25.75
C SER A 968 -48.74 5.81 25.71
N VAL A 969 -49.98 6.23 25.48
CA VAL A 969 -50.42 7.63 25.57
C VAL A 969 -51.65 7.69 26.46
N VAL A 970 -51.67 8.57 27.45
CA VAL A 970 -52.80 8.73 28.37
C VAL A 970 -53.23 10.19 28.45
N THR A 971 -54.51 10.46 28.19
CA THR A 971 -55.07 11.82 28.19
C THR A 971 -56.10 11.96 29.30
N TYR A 972 -55.99 13.04 30.08
CA TYR A 972 -56.82 13.34 31.26
C TYR A 972 -57.59 14.65 31.06
N LEU A 973 -58.84 14.68 31.53
CA LEU A 973 -59.65 15.90 31.63
C LEU A 973 -59.14 16.80 32.76
N VAL A 974 -58.99 18.10 32.49
CA VAL A 974 -58.49 19.09 33.46
C VAL A 974 -59.63 19.98 33.93
N ASP A 975 -60.34 19.54 34.95
CA ASP A 975 -61.39 20.33 35.60
C ASP A 975 -61.11 20.59 37.09
N GLY A 976 -60.07 19.96 37.65
CA GLY A 976 -59.74 20.00 39.08
C GLY A 976 -60.64 19.14 39.97
N TRP A 977 -61.58 18.40 39.40
CA TRP A 977 -62.45 17.45 40.12
C TRP A 977 -61.75 16.09 40.25
N CYS A 978 -62.27 15.25 41.14
CA CYS A 978 -61.74 13.90 41.36
C CYS A 978 -62.51 12.89 40.49
N HIS A 979 -61.81 12.17 39.61
CA HIS A 979 -62.39 11.20 38.69
C HIS A 979 -61.84 9.79 38.93
N ALA A 980 -62.69 8.78 38.87
CA ALA A 980 -62.24 7.38 38.93
C ALA A 980 -61.58 6.98 37.59
N SER A 981 -60.31 6.58 37.62
CA SER A 981 -59.60 6.03 36.45
C SER A 981 -59.76 4.51 36.33
N SER A 982 -59.94 3.83 37.46
CA SER A 982 -60.11 2.38 37.52
C SER A 982 -60.82 1.96 38.81
N SER A 983 -61.01 0.65 39.01
CA SER A 983 -61.59 0.11 40.24
C SER A 983 -60.74 0.34 41.50
N THR A 984 -59.46 0.67 41.34
CA THR A 984 -58.51 0.85 42.45
C THR A 984 -57.83 2.20 42.46
N ALA A 985 -58.11 3.10 41.50
CA ALA A 985 -57.45 4.40 41.43
C ALA A 985 -58.39 5.51 40.98
N SER A 986 -58.14 6.71 41.48
CA SER A 986 -58.74 7.97 41.01
C SER A 986 -57.64 8.97 40.70
N PHE A 987 -57.97 9.99 39.91
CA PHE A 987 -57.05 11.07 39.57
C PHE A 987 -57.71 12.43 39.70
N ARG A 988 -56.88 13.45 39.91
CA ARG A 988 -57.24 14.86 39.77
C ARG A 988 -56.18 15.53 38.90
N ALA A 989 -56.60 16.18 37.83
CA ALA A 989 -55.71 16.96 36.97
C ALA A 989 -56.08 18.45 37.04
N THR A 990 -55.06 19.31 37.21
CA THR A 990 -55.21 20.77 37.31
C THR A 990 -54.13 21.47 36.47
N ASN A 991 -54.52 22.54 35.77
CA ASN A 991 -53.60 23.52 35.21
C ASN A 991 -53.44 24.69 36.18
N THR A 992 -52.23 25.22 36.34
CA THR A 992 -51.99 26.48 37.08
C THR A 992 -52.05 27.67 36.11
N MET A 993 -52.25 28.88 36.63
CA MET A 993 -52.31 30.12 35.82
C MET A 993 -51.00 30.43 35.06
N GLU A 994 -49.88 29.78 35.41
CA GLU A 994 -48.59 29.95 34.74
C GLU A 994 -48.37 28.93 33.60
N GLY A 995 -49.33 28.06 33.30
CA GLY A 995 -49.24 27.07 32.23
C GLY A 995 -48.57 25.74 32.61
N SER A 996 -48.30 25.51 33.91
CA SER A 996 -47.81 24.22 34.41
C SER A 996 -48.97 23.24 34.64
N ALA A 997 -48.78 21.96 34.34
CA ALA A 997 -49.77 20.90 34.57
C ALA A 997 -49.40 20.02 35.77
N ARG A 998 -50.40 19.70 36.61
CA ARG A 998 -50.26 18.77 37.74
C ARG A 998 -51.33 17.69 37.67
N ILE A 999 -50.90 16.43 37.75
CA ILE A 999 -51.76 15.25 37.83
C ILE A 999 -51.45 14.52 39.14
N ASP A 1000 -52.45 14.43 40.00
CA ASP A 1000 -52.39 13.68 41.26
C ASP A 1000 -53.12 12.35 41.08
N ILE A 1001 -52.44 11.23 41.34
CA ILE A 1001 -53.02 9.88 41.27
C ILE A 1001 -53.16 9.31 42.69
N TYR A 1002 -54.37 8.87 43.01
CA TYR A 1002 -54.77 8.35 44.31
C TYR A 1002 -55.08 6.85 44.20
N THR A 1003 -54.65 6.07 45.19
CA THR A 1003 -54.86 4.60 45.27
C THR A 1003 -56.25 4.20 45.78
N SER A 1004 -57.20 5.14 45.80
CA SER A 1004 -58.60 4.89 46.14
C SER A 1004 -59.47 5.31 44.96
N SER A 1005 -60.43 4.46 44.57
CA SER A 1005 -61.35 4.71 43.44
C SER A 1005 -62.57 5.57 43.81
N SER A 1006 -62.80 5.85 45.10
CA SER A 1006 -64.03 6.52 45.58
C SER A 1006 -63.81 7.94 46.12
N SER A 1007 -62.57 8.35 46.40
CA SER A 1007 -62.24 9.72 46.84
C SER A 1007 -60.73 10.02 46.77
N CYS A 1008 -60.39 11.26 46.40
CA CYS A 1008 -59.02 11.81 46.36
C CYS A 1008 -58.52 12.14 47.78
N GLY A 1009 -58.37 11.12 48.64
CA GLY A 1009 -58.11 11.29 50.08
C GLY A 1009 -56.66 11.06 50.53
N TYR A 1010 -55.95 10.08 49.97
CA TYR A 1010 -54.54 9.80 50.27
C TYR A 1010 -53.75 9.70 48.96
N GLU A 1011 -52.86 10.67 48.72
CA GLU A 1011 -52.08 10.81 47.49
C GLU A 1011 -50.98 9.74 47.41
N SER A 1012 -50.83 9.08 46.25
CA SER A 1012 -49.87 7.99 46.06
C SER A 1012 -48.73 8.35 45.11
N SER A 1013 -49.00 9.21 44.12
CA SER A 1013 -47.99 9.75 43.22
C SER A 1013 -48.48 11.07 42.61
N THR A 1014 -47.54 12.00 42.44
CA THR A 1014 -47.77 13.33 41.85
C THR A 1014 -46.89 13.46 40.62
N LEU A 1015 -47.48 13.78 39.47
CA LEU A 1015 -46.75 14.24 38.30
C LEU A 1015 -46.96 15.75 38.15
N ALA A 1016 -45.93 16.53 38.47
CA ALA A 1016 -45.91 17.98 38.27
C ALA A 1016 -44.87 18.32 37.20
N VAL A 1017 -45.28 19.00 36.14
CA VAL A 1017 -44.41 19.46 35.05
C VAL A 1017 -44.48 20.97 34.91
N THR A 1018 -43.34 21.62 34.71
CA THR A 1018 -43.28 23.09 34.60
C THR A 1018 -43.84 23.57 33.26
N ALA A 1019 -44.20 24.85 33.17
CA ALA A 1019 -44.73 25.44 31.94
C ALA A 1019 -43.74 25.33 30.76
N ASP A 1020 -42.44 25.41 31.03
CA ASP A 1020 -41.39 25.26 30.01
C ASP A 1020 -41.30 23.82 29.49
N GLN A 1021 -41.46 22.82 30.35
CA GLN A 1021 -41.45 21.40 29.97
C GLN A 1021 -42.66 21.04 29.09
N VAL A 1022 -43.81 21.67 29.37
CA VAL A 1022 -45.06 21.48 28.62
C VAL A 1022 -45.03 22.18 27.27
N ASN A 1023 -44.54 23.43 27.21
CA ASN A 1023 -44.49 24.20 25.96
C ASN A 1023 -43.30 23.82 25.06
N GLY A 1024 -42.21 23.32 25.65
CA GLY A 1024 -41.01 22.89 24.93
C GLY A 1024 -41.08 21.47 24.34
N ASN A 1025 -42.13 20.70 24.64
CA ASN A 1025 -42.25 19.27 24.30
C ASN A 1025 -41.01 18.44 24.72
N GLU A 1026 -40.39 18.83 25.83
CA GLU A 1026 -39.14 18.23 26.30
C GLU A 1026 -39.39 16.82 26.86
N CYS A 1027 -38.49 15.89 26.55
CA CYS A 1027 -38.55 14.53 27.07
C CYS A 1027 -38.05 14.51 28.52
N VAL A 1028 -38.92 14.16 29.47
CA VAL A 1028 -38.59 14.09 30.89
C VAL A 1028 -38.37 12.63 31.28
N SER A 1029 -37.15 12.27 31.68
CA SER A 1029 -36.87 10.94 32.19
C SER A 1029 -37.19 10.85 33.68
N THR A 1030 -38.14 9.99 34.05
CA THR A 1030 -38.58 9.79 35.44
C THR A 1030 -37.81 8.67 36.16
N GLY A 1031 -36.81 8.08 35.50
CA GLY A 1031 -36.08 6.89 35.98
C GLY A 1031 -36.80 5.56 35.75
N PHE A 1032 -38.12 5.57 35.55
CA PHE A 1032 -38.94 4.38 35.26
C PHE A 1032 -39.58 4.40 33.86
N ALA A 1033 -39.75 5.58 33.26
CA ALA A 1033 -40.17 5.81 31.89
C ALA A 1033 -39.65 7.17 31.41
N ASP A 1034 -39.42 7.31 30.11
CA ASP A 1034 -39.22 8.61 29.46
C ASP A 1034 -40.60 9.12 29.06
N ILE A 1035 -40.97 10.34 29.45
CA ILE A 1035 -42.32 10.88 29.22
C ILE A 1035 -42.31 12.24 28.53
N LYS A 1036 -43.38 12.52 27.77
CA LYS A 1036 -43.71 13.87 27.31
C LYS A 1036 -45.09 14.25 27.80
N VAL A 1037 -45.25 15.49 28.25
CA VAL A 1037 -46.52 16.00 28.75
C VAL A 1037 -46.94 17.21 27.93
N TYR A 1038 -48.15 17.17 27.40
CA TYR A 1038 -48.76 18.25 26.64
C TYR A 1038 -49.98 18.74 27.43
N SER A 1039 -50.10 20.05 27.60
CA SER A 1039 -51.30 20.67 28.17
C SER A 1039 -51.89 21.61 27.14
N ARG A 1040 -53.21 21.60 27.03
CA ARG A 1040 -53.96 22.57 26.24
C ARG A 1040 -54.92 23.25 27.21
N SER A 1041 -54.80 24.57 27.36
CA SER A 1041 -55.76 25.39 28.10
C SER A 1041 -56.36 26.46 27.20
N SER A 1042 -57.62 26.82 27.39
CA SER A 1042 -58.26 27.95 26.68
C SER A 1042 -57.97 29.30 27.31
#